data_AF-A0A1G0GU71-F1
#
_entry.id   AF-A0A1G0GU71-F1
#
_cell.length_a   1.000
_cell.length_b   1.000
_cell.length_c   1.000
_cell.angle_alpha   90.00
_cell.angle_beta   90.00
_cell.angle_gamma   90.00
#
_symmetry.space_group_name_H-M   'P 1'
#
loop_
_entity.id
_entity.type
_entity.pdbx_description
1 polymer ?
#
loop_
_entity_poly.entity_id
_entity_poly.type
_entity_poly.pdbx_seq_one_letter_code
_entity_poly.pdbx_strand_id
1 'polypeptide(L)'
;MPININDLRDAAETLLTASKNKLEKVKKSNNILANAQTEQLQELTNFITITLLPALAENQKDIKNDSLKKAMQTFNEFTAWLALPKKIQNKIYFIIRLYKDKDVMEKDTSAPLCTAHAYYDIGHAYFTKSNSSQDLNNAHRYFQQAYIGYQKLAKEGYFEALYMMGYLYEKGLGIKQDNDTAIFWYKKAILSIKNETYKKFGYPAQCKLANIYVKQKHYKLAIDQLKNAIKDHDPEAYSILGYCYQYGLGVEKNIKIASTCYEKVFSSLSTTFSIPEYYMNAKFNYALLLEEEKDYENSAKHYMYLAQQANMAQAHYQLGQLYERGLGVPESKEKALQAYHLAALQKEPRAMIAKAKLYEKLKNYEMAATLYQEVTRLSDHTEARFRLGTLYESGQGVKQNLQTAIEYYELAAGQEYADATFQLAQIYEKNSKSDKINSKNWQKKANNSYLDAYKQYSNLIEHPIEAAHAYFRLALMLQFGKGNHVNYPLALQYYQKAKELGYKIAADQIKLIQLNQGRKKLSNKNKMEPKKISPQQENEEDKTEQDTKTTDAPTQKLPTPNQVIQEFSSLILKKKFDEALNYIQQESIATVFKKNVLDEVKYLWAIADGISEKFQHCKNTEKISSTLSHQAQEAFNEVIQFAKNALKNISATSPDYTQFQSIINLAELERDNIYPHKLELSNVIATHEHQTASLPVQTTPIEKEIPAESKPQPIIYRHTFPLNDNANAILKTLTQVGAIAMIHGGYIRDYYLIDQYHYTLDINDVDIITDFPPEKIAGLFPNRSEVIGNRFPIVIVTCDNGEIIQIATFRDHTVTNNNLLQFNESGMIIKNSAYGNLYSDFNLHDFTINALYYHPNEAIILDFVGGLTDLESKLIRFTNKDPVESIKEDPLRILRGIRFAAKLNFSLEPSAKNAMKTQRHLLSQVHPARLYLETIKLFHPRCALQSFRLMKSFNLLSFILGSNADYLDKQQHQMIEILLQENSNLNGEQPSTHYDFIMSALLLSAINAQLARHKLIPYLAIDRVLAELQHVIYLPEEVSQSIKTILLLHLLPQHIMITSNKMKMHLYKATLLREWIVNADKKIASKSVSKHGKLLPRFSLIQENQKKSPPYPTSLQMNSQEKSFFNMRSD
;
A
#
# COMPACT_ATOMS: atom_id res chain seq x y z
N MET A 1 33.95 -13.50 -6.62
CA MET A 1 34.63 -13.53 -5.29
C MET A 1 35.30 -14.89 -5.12
N PRO A 2 36.26 -15.11 -4.19
CA PRO A 2 36.56 -16.47 -3.78
C PRO A 2 35.28 -17.14 -3.28
N ILE A 3 35.09 -18.43 -3.58
CA ILE A 3 33.94 -19.19 -3.07
C ILE A 3 34.10 -19.28 -1.56
N ASN A 4 33.07 -18.88 -0.82
CA ASN A 4 33.13 -18.87 0.63
C ASN A 4 33.06 -20.31 1.15
N ILE A 5 33.93 -20.62 2.11
CA ILE A 5 34.08 -21.97 2.67
C ILE A 5 32.77 -22.41 3.34
N ASN A 6 32.05 -21.46 3.94
CA ASN A 6 30.74 -21.72 4.53
C ASN A 6 29.72 -22.14 3.45
N ASP A 7 29.68 -21.51 2.29
CA ASP A 7 28.73 -21.88 1.21
C ASP A 7 28.92 -23.35 0.77
N LEU A 8 30.17 -23.85 0.80
CA LEU A 8 30.51 -25.25 0.52
C LEU A 8 30.18 -26.19 1.70
N ARG A 9 30.44 -25.74 2.93
CA ARG A 9 30.11 -26.49 4.16
C ARG A 9 28.59 -26.64 4.31
N ASP A 10 27.85 -25.54 4.14
CA ASP A 10 26.39 -25.48 4.25
C ASP A 10 25.72 -26.31 3.13
N ALA A 11 26.33 -26.39 1.94
CA ALA A 11 25.91 -27.34 0.89
C ALA A 11 26.16 -28.81 1.27
N ALA A 12 27.29 -29.11 1.92
CA ALA A 12 27.59 -30.46 2.43
C ALA A 12 26.68 -30.83 3.63
N GLU A 13 26.36 -29.90 4.52
CA GLU A 13 25.38 -30.05 5.60
C GLU A 13 23.95 -30.23 5.06
N THR A 14 23.60 -29.56 3.96
CA THR A 14 22.33 -29.76 3.26
C THR A 14 22.24 -31.18 2.67
N LEU A 15 23.31 -31.65 2.01
CA LEU A 15 23.40 -33.02 1.49
C LEU A 15 23.39 -34.08 2.60
N LEU A 16 24.06 -33.82 3.72
CA LEU A 16 24.02 -34.65 4.92
C LEU A 16 22.60 -34.76 5.47
N THR A 17 21.91 -33.63 5.61
CA THR A 17 20.55 -33.56 6.16
C THR A 17 19.56 -34.27 5.24
N ALA A 18 19.67 -34.09 3.92
CA ALA A 18 18.90 -34.84 2.94
C ALA A 18 19.17 -36.35 3.01
N SER A 19 20.42 -36.75 3.21
CA SER A 19 20.83 -38.16 3.35
C SER A 19 20.27 -38.79 4.63
N LYS A 20 20.38 -38.12 5.78
CA LYS A 20 19.78 -38.54 7.06
C LYS A 20 18.24 -38.65 6.97
N ASN A 21 17.58 -37.67 6.35
CA ASN A 21 16.13 -37.69 6.16
C ASN A 21 15.66 -38.81 5.23
N LYS A 22 16.50 -39.23 4.26
CA LYS A 22 16.22 -40.39 3.41
C LYS A 22 16.48 -41.69 4.18
N LEU A 23 17.63 -41.79 4.87
CA LEU A 23 18.00 -42.90 5.75
C LEU A 23 16.90 -43.23 6.77
N GLU A 24 16.32 -42.23 7.44
CA GLU A 24 15.20 -42.45 8.37
C GLU A 24 13.94 -43.02 7.72
N LYS A 25 13.61 -42.58 6.51
CA LYS A 25 12.45 -43.12 5.76
C LYS A 25 12.68 -44.56 5.32
N VAL A 26 13.91 -44.89 4.96
CA VAL A 26 14.32 -46.23 4.53
C VAL A 26 14.38 -47.19 5.74
N LYS A 27 14.94 -46.76 6.89
CA LYS A 27 14.90 -47.49 8.18
C LYS A 27 13.48 -47.77 8.71
N LYS A 28 12.47 -47.02 8.24
CA LYS A 28 11.04 -47.22 8.57
C LYS A 28 10.32 -48.14 7.57
N SER A 29 11.05 -48.80 6.66
CA SER A 29 10.50 -49.74 5.67
C SER A 29 11.11 -51.13 5.81
N ASN A 30 10.30 -52.16 6.05
CA ASN A 30 10.75 -53.54 6.30
C ASN A 30 11.20 -54.30 5.02
N ASN A 31 11.83 -53.61 4.07
CA ASN A 31 12.31 -54.20 2.82
C ASN A 31 13.81 -54.49 2.92
N ILE A 32 14.23 -55.74 2.66
CA ILE A 32 15.63 -56.17 2.79
C ILE A 32 16.55 -55.39 1.83
N LEU A 33 16.09 -55.07 0.62
CA LEU A 33 16.80 -54.20 -0.34
C LEU A 33 16.90 -52.75 0.15
N ALA A 34 15.92 -52.27 0.93
CA ALA A 34 15.97 -50.96 1.57
C ALA A 34 16.97 -50.96 2.74
N ASN A 35 17.05 -52.04 3.52
CA ASN A 35 18.06 -52.20 4.57
C ASN A 35 19.48 -52.25 3.99
N ALA A 36 19.71 -52.92 2.87
CA ALA A 36 21.01 -52.86 2.18
C ALA A 36 21.36 -51.41 1.78
N GLN A 37 20.43 -50.67 1.16
CA GLN A 37 20.62 -49.24 0.84
C GLN A 37 20.78 -48.35 2.08
N THR A 38 20.30 -48.79 3.25
CA THR A 38 20.42 -48.06 4.52
C THR A 38 21.87 -48.01 4.98
N GLU A 39 22.63 -49.10 4.86
CA GLU A 39 24.04 -49.12 5.22
C GLU A 39 24.86 -48.19 4.30
N GLN A 40 24.63 -48.22 2.99
CA GLN A 40 25.28 -47.30 2.05
C GLN A 40 24.95 -45.82 2.34
N LEU A 41 23.69 -45.51 2.71
CA LEU A 41 23.29 -44.17 3.12
C LEU A 41 23.89 -43.76 4.48
N GLN A 42 24.13 -44.72 5.38
CA GLN A 42 24.79 -44.51 6.67
C GLN A 42 26.29 -44.23 6.46
N GLU A 43 26.97 -44.98 5.60
CA GLU A 43 28.37 -44.74 5.23
C GLU A 43 28.57 -43.37 4.55
N LEU A 44 27.70 -43.00 3.61
CA LEU A 44 27.70 -41.67 3.00
C LEU A 44 27.51 -40.56 4.05
N THR A 45 26.56 -40.74 4.98
CA THR A 45 26.30 -39.83 6.10
C THR A 45 27.54 -39.68 6.99
N ASN A 46 28.19 -40.81 7.30
CA ASN A 46 29.37 -40.87 8.15
C ASN A 46 30.58 -40.21 7.47
N PHE A 47 30.86 -40.50 6.19
CA PHE A 47 31.95 -39.86 5.43
C PHE A 47 31.81 -38.33 5.38
N ILE A 48 30.59 -37.82 5.18
CA ILE A 48 30.34 -36.38 5.18
C ILE A 48 30.56 -35.77 6.57
N THR A 49 30.12 -36.42 7.66
CA THR A 49 30.27 -35.89 9.03
C THR A 49 31.65 -36.06 9.65
N ILE A 50 32.36 -37.14 9.34
CA ILE A 50 33.60 -37.54 10.03
C ILE A 50 34.84 -37.18 9.20
N THR A 51 34.72 -37.11 7.87
CA THR A 51 35.86 -36.83 6.98
C THR A 51 35.72 -35.50 6.26
N LEU A 52 34.60 -35.24 5.57
CA LEU A 52 34.48 -34.07 4.70
C LEU A 52 34.27 -32.76 5.47
N LEU A 53 33.27 -32.71 6.38
CA LEU A 53 32.98 -31.52 7.16
C LEU A 53 34.12 -31.12 8.11
N PRO A 54 34.81 -32.05 8.82
CA PRO A 54 35.97 -31.70 9.64
C PRO A 54 37.15 -31.21 8.81
N ALA A 55 37.48 -31.84 7.68
CA ALA A 55 38.58 -31.39 6.82
C ALA A 55 38.34 -29.98 6.22
N LEU A 56 37.08 -29.63 5.94
CA LEU A 56 36.67 -28.27 5.54
C LEU A 56 36.69 -27.26 6.70
N ALA A 57 36.55 -27.72 7.94
CA ALA A 57 36.54 -26.87 9.14
C ALA A 57 37.93 -26.59 9.71
N GLU A 58 38.84 -27.57 9.70
CA GLU A 58 40.18 -27.45 10.30
C GLU A 58 41.13 -26.55 9.52
N ASN A 59 41.01 -26.47 8.18
CA ASN A 59 42.04 -25.90 7.33
C ASN A 59 41.60 -24.70 6.47
N GLN A 60 41.78 -23.51 7.04
CA GLN A 60 41.82 -22.26 6.26
C GLN A 60 43.20 -21.95 5.63
N LYS A 61 44.26 -22.76 5.91
CA LYS A 61 45.58 -22.59 5.26
C LYS A 61 46.38 -23.86 4.88
N ASP A 62 46.38 -24.95 5.67
CA ASP A 62 47.40 -26.03 5.50
C ASP A 62 46.81 -27.45 5.35
N ILE A 63 46.03 -27.71 4.28
CA ILE A 63 45.57 -29.07 3.96
C ILE A 63 46.76 -29.96 3.59
N LYS A 64 47.18 -30.83 4.52
CA LYS A 64 48.22 -31.84 4.23
C LYS A 64 47.71 -32.88 3.21
N ASN A 65 48.54 -33.15 2.22
CA ASN A 65 48.16 -33.82 0.96
C ASN A 65 47.55 -35.24 1.16
N ASP A 66 48.03 -36.00 2.15
CA ASP A 66 47.66 -37.42 2.33
C ASP A 66 46.26 -37.65 2.90
N SER A 67 45.77 -36.77 3.79
CA SER A 67 44.39 -36.85 4.31
C SER A 67 43.38 -36.64 3.17
N LEU A 68 43.65 -35.67 2.30
CA LEU A 68 42.84 -35.42 1.10
C LEU A 68 42.95 -36.58 0.09
N LYS A 69 44.15 -37.16 -0.08
CA LYS A 69 44.39 -38.34 -0.93
C LYS A 69 43.54 -39.54 -0.49
N LYS A 70 43.53 -39.87 0.81
CA LYS A 70 42.70 -40.95 1.36
C LYS A 70 41.21 -40.67 1.16
N ALA A 71 40.75 -39.47 1.47
CA ALA A 71 39.35 -39.08 1.26
C ALA A 71 38.93 -39.18 -0.21
N MET A 72 39.78 -38.77 -1.16
CA MET A 72 39.54 -38.90 -2.60
C MET A 72 39.53 -40.36 -3.06
N GLN A 73 40.43 -41.20 -2.55
CA GLN A 73 40.46 -42.63 -2.88
C GLN A 73 39.19 -43.33 -2.42
N THR A 74 38.82 -43.20 -1.15
CA THR A 74 37.59 -43.78 -0.58
C THR A 74 36.34 -43.29 -1.32
N PHE A 75 36.27 -42.00 -1.68
CA PHE A 75 35.16 -41.45 -2.46
C PHE A 75 35.08 -42.04 -3.88
N ASN A 76 36.20 -42.27 -4.55
CA ASN A 76 36.22 -42.88 -5.89
C ASN A 76 35.79 -44.36 -5.87
N GLU A 77 36.28 -45.13 -4.89
CA GLU A 77 35.90 -46.53 -4.67
C GLU A 77 34.39 -46.64 -4.36
N PHE A 78 33.87 -45.75 -3.50
CA PHE A 78 32.47 -45.72 -3.09
C PHE A 78 31.51 -45.20 -4.18
N THR A 79 31.92 -44.22 -4.99
CA THR A 79 31.09 -43.71 -6.09
C THR A 79 31.02 -44.64 -7.29
N ALA A 80 32.01 -45.52 -7.48
CA ALA A 80 31.93 -46.64 -8.42
C ALA A 80 30.90 -47.68 -7.95
N TRP A 81 30.86 -48.00 -6.65
CA TRP A 81 29.93 -48.95 -6.05
C TRP A 81 28.46 -48.48 -6.07
N LEU A 82 28.21 -47.18 -5.81
CA LEU A 82 26.86 -46.61 -5.79
C LEU A 82 26.24 -46.29 -7.16
N ALA A 83 26.95 -46.54 -8.28
CA ALA A 83 26.48 -46.32 -9.65
C ALA A 83 25.86 -44.91 -9.93
N LEU A 84 26.32 -43.88 -9.20
CA LEU A 84 25.74 -42.54 -9.27
C LEU A 84 25.86 -41.92 -10.68
N PRO A 85 24.88 -41.12 -11.14
CA PRO A 85 24.95 -40.47 -12.45
C PRO A 85 26.21 -39.62 -12.60
N LYS A 86 26.97 -39.87 -13.68
CA LYS A 86 28.26 -39.20 -14.01
C LYS A 86 28.21 -37.68 -13.85
N LYS A 87 27.06 -37.05 -14.18
CA LYS A 87 26.84 -35.60 -14.07
C LYS A 87 26.84 -35.07 -12.62
N ILE A 88 26.43 -35.89 -11.65
CA ILE A 88 26.45 -35.57 -10.21
C ILE A 88 27.82 -35.87 -9.62
N GLN A 89 28.40 -37.03 -9.96
CA GLN A 89 29.80 -37.36 -9.63
C GLN A 89 30.74 -36.22 -10.06
N ASN A 90 30.61 -35.74 -11.31
CA ASN A 90 31.39 -34.63 -11.85
C ASN A 90 31.16 -33.31 -11.10
N LYS A 91 29.92 -32.94 -10.73
CA LYS A 91 29.68 -31.70 -9.95
C LYS A 91 30.36 -31.77 -8.56
N ILE A 92 30.30 -32.90 -7.85
CA ILE A 92 30.93 -33.06 -6.52
C ILE A 92 32.47 -33.14 -6.64
N TYR A 93 32.98 -33.91 -7.60
CA TYR A 93 34.41 -33.99 -7.92
C TYR A 93 34.99 -32.61 -8.25
N PHE A 94 34.26 -31.80 -9.03
CA PHE A 94 34.68 -30.45 -9.38
C PHE A 94 34.69 -29.50 -8.16
N ILE A 95 33.70 -29.61 -7.27
CA ILE A 95 33.66 -28.87 -5.99
C ILE A 95 34.87 -29.18 -5.11
N ILE A 96 35.30 -30.45 -5.04
CA ILE A 96 36.50 -30.86 -4.29
C ILE A 96 37.78 -30.38 -5.00
N ARG A 97 37.83 -30.43 -6.34
CA ARG A 97 38.99 -30.00 -7.15
C ARG A 97 39.24 -28.49 -7.11
N LEU A 98 38.18 -27.67 -6.96
CA LEU A 98 38.26 -26.21 -6.77
C LEU A 98 39.10 -25.78 -5.55
N TYR A 99 39.34 -26.69 -4.60
CA TYR A 99 40.02 -26.39 -3.34
C TYR A 99 41.53 -26.72 -3.35
N LYS A 100 42.04 -27.44 -4.37
CA LYS A 100 43.37 -28.07 -4.27
C LYS A 100 44.53 -27.19 -4.75
N ASP A 101 44.41 -26.55 -5.92
CA ASP A 101 45.53 -25.85 -6.56
C ASP A 101 45.11 -24.48 -7.09
N LYS A 102 45.68 -23.40 -6.51
CA LYS A 102 45.51 -22.03 -7.03
C LYS A 102 46.15 -21.87 -8.41
N ASP A 103 47.31 -22.51 -8.62
CA ASP A 103 48.14 -22.32 -9.81
C ASP A 103 47.63 -23.09 -11.05
N VAL A 104 46.58 -23.90 -10.88
CA VAL A 104 45.86 -24.58 -11.98
C VAL A 104 44.73 -23.70 -12.55
N MET A 105 44.25 -22.69 -11.82
CA MET A 105 43.22 -21.74 -12.31
C MET A 105 43.68 -20.94 -13.54
N GLU A 106 44.98 -20.80 -13.75
CA GLU A 106 45.54 -20.13 -14.94
C GLU A 106 45.73 -21.07 -16.14
N LYS A 107 45.41 -22.37 -16.01
CA LYS A 107 45.72 -23.41 -17.01
C LYS A 107 44.57 -24.37 -17.36
N ASP A 108 43.52 -24.49 -16.55
CA ASP A 108 42.34 -25.32 -16.85
C ASP A 108 41.13 -24.47 -17.31
N THR A 109 40.87 -24.47 -18.62
CA THR A 109 39.83 -23.67 -19.29
C THR A 109 38.39 -24.02 -18.89
N SER A 110 38.17 -25.16 -18.23
CA SER A 110 36.81 -25.60 -17.85
C SER A 110 36.23 -24.85 -16.65
N ALA A 111 37.08 -24.26 -15.79
CA ALA A 111 36.68 -23.81 -14.46
C ALA A 111 35.86 -22.51 -14.40
N PRO A 112 36.16 -21.45 -15.18
CA PRO A 112 35.37 -20.22 -15.13
C PRO A 112 33.93 -20.43 -15.61
N LEU A 113 33.73 -21.30 -16.61
CA LEU A 113 32.41 -21.59 -17.19
C LEU A 113 31.51 -22.35 -16.21
N CYS A 114 32.07 -23.32 -15.47
CA CYS A 114 31.34 -24.01 -14.40
C CYS A 114 30.94 -23.05 -13.26
N THR A 115 31.81 -22.07 -12.95
CA THR A 115 31.56 -21.05 -11.93
C THR A 115 30.44 -20.08 -12.33
N ALA A 116 30.39 -19.65 -13.59
CA ALA A 116 29.32 -18.80 -14.11
C ALA A 116 27.94 -19.50 -14.03
N HIS A 117 27.87 -20.78 -14.40
CA HIS A 117 26.65 -21.59 -14.27
C HIS A 117 26.21 -21.76 -12.82
N ALA A 118 27.14 -21.95 -11.87
CA ALA A 118 26.78 -22.06 -10.45
C ALA A 118 26.09 -20.78 -9.92
N TYR A 119 26.61 -19.61 -10.28
CA TYR A 119 25.95 -18.34 -9.91
C TYR A 119 24.60 -18.14 -10.62
N TYR A 120 24.42 -18.63 -11.85
CA TYR A 120 23.13 -18.61 -12.54
C TYR A 120 22.11 -19.55 -11.87
N ASP A 121 22.49 -20.80 -11.57
CA ASP A 121 21.66 -21.80 -10.87
C ASP A 121 21.18 -21.24 -9.51
N ILE A 122 22.06 -20.58 -8.75
CA ILE A 122 21.73 -19.96 -7.45
C ILE A 122 20.82 -18.75 -7.61
N GLY A 123 21.10 -17.84 -8.55
CA GLY A 123 20.26 -16.68 -8.83
C GLY A 123 18.84 -17.09 -9.22
N HIS A 124 18.71 -18.12 -10.06
CA HIS A 124 17.44 -18.71 -10.44
C HIS A 124 16.71 -19.37 -9.26
N ALA A 125 17.42 -19.98 -8.32
CA ALA A 125 16.83 -20.59 -7.12
C ALA A 125 16.28 -19.57 -6.10
N TYR A 126 16.87 -18.37 -6.01
CA TYR A 126 16.28 -17.25 -5.26
C TYR A 126 15.09 -16.64 -6.03
N PHE A 127 15.23 -16.44 -7.34
CA PHE A 127 14.18 -15.86 -8.19
C PHE A 127 12.88 -16.69 -8.18
N THR A 128 12.98 -18.04 -8.26
CA THR A 128 11.79 -18.92 -8.24
C THR A 128 11.17 -19.14 -6.87
N LYS A 129 11.81 -18.66 -5.79
CA LYS A 129 11.30 -18.74 -4.41
C LYS A 129 10.88 -17.38 -3.84
N SER A 130 11.02 -16.30 -4.60
CA SER A 130 10.97 -14.95 -4.05
C SER A 130 9.58 -14.54 -3.59
N ASN A 131 9.39 -14.54 -2.27
CA ASN A 131 8.23 -13.92 -1.60
C ASN A 131 8.60 -12.56 -0.97
N SER A 132 9.89 -12.24 -0.87
CA SER A 132 10.40 -10.97 -0.34
C SER A 132 11.16 -10.15 -1.38
N SER A 133 11.29 -8.85 -1.14
CA SER A 133 12.21 -7.97 -1.88
C SER A 133 13.68 -8.40 -1.70
N GLN A 134 14.03 -9.02 -0.57
CA GLN A 134 15.38 -9.48 -0.28
C GLN A 134 15.78 -10.69 -1.13
N ASP A 135 14.86 -11.60 -1.43
CA ASP A 135 15.09 -12.71 -2.36
C ASP A 135 15.37 -12.19 -3.78
N LEU A 136 14.62 -11.18 -4.23
CA LEU A 136 14.82 -10.52 -5.52
C LEU A 136 16.18 -9.80 -5.60
N ASN A 137 16.59 -9.12 -4.53
CA ASN A 137 17.92 -8.51 -4.41
C ASN A 137 19.04 -9.54 -4.47
N ASN A 138 18.89 -10.67 -3.77
CA ASN A 138 19.83 -11.79 -3.81
C ASN A 138 19.91 -12.41 -5.22
N ALA A 139 18.76 -12.71 -5.83
CA ALA A 139 18.69 -13.22 -7.20
C ALA A 139 19.43 -12.29 -8.19
N HIS A 140 19.13 -10.99 -8.14
CA HIS A 140 19.78 -9.98 -8.98
C HIS A 140 21.30 -9.96 -8.79
N ARG A 141 21.79 -10.00 -7.54
CA ARG A 141 23.22 -10.06 -7.22
C ARG A 141 23.91 -11.33 -7.74
N TYR A 142 23.27 -12.49 -7.66
CA TYR A 142 23.82 -13.73 -8.19
C TYR A 142 23.84 -13.75 -9.72
N PHE A 143 22.78 -13.24 -10.38
CA PHE A 143 22.78 -13.05 -11.83
C PHE A 143 23.86 -12.05 -12.30
N GLN A 144 24.16 -10.99 -11.54
CA GLN A 144 25.32 -10.11 -11.83
C GLN A 144 26.66 -10.87 -11.79
N GLN A 145 26.88 -11.77 -10.81
CA GLN A 145 28.11 -12.58 -10.77
C GLN A 145 28.18 -13.58 -11.94
N ALA A 146 27.04 -14.18 -12.33
CA ALA A 146 26.96 -15.03 -13.51
C ALA A 146 27.29 -14.24 -14.79
N TYR A 147 26.69 -13.05 -14.97
CA TYR A 147 26.96 -12.14 -16.08
C TYR A 147 28.45 -11.78 -16.20
N ILE A 148 29.13 -11.43 -15.10
CA ILE A 148 30.58 -11.13 -15.12
C ILE A 148 31.38 -12.34 -15.62
N GLY A 149 31.05 -13.56 -15.14
CA GLY A 149 31.68 -14.80 -15.59
C GLY A 149 31.47 -15.08 -17.07
N TYR A 150 30.22 -15.03 -17.54
CA TYR A 150 29.87 -15.22 -18.95
C TYR A 150 30.45 -14.13 -19.85
N GLN A 151 30.53 -12.86 -19.41
CA GLN A 151 31.08 -11.77 -20.20
C GLN A 151 32.58 -11.98 -20.48
N LYS A 152 33.36 -12.52 -19.53
CA LYS A 152 34.77 -12.88 -19.77
C LYS A 152 34.86 -13.98 -20.84
N LEU A 153 34.11 -15.08 -20.67
CA LEU A 153 34.12 -16.23 -21.58
C LEU A 153 33.55 -15.89 -22.98
N ALA A 154 32.60 -14.96 -23.06
CA ALA A 154 32.07 -14.46 -24.33
C ALA A 154 33.08 -13.61 -25.11
N LYS A 155 34.02 -12.93 -24.43
CA LYS A 155 35.18 -12.27 -25.06
C LYS A 155 36.20 -13.30 -25.56
N GLU A 156 36.38 -14.40 -24.83
CA GLU A 156 37.22 -15.55 -25.20
C GLU A 156 36.56 -16.49 -26.24
N GLY A 157 35.32 -16.20 -26.67
CA GLY A 157 34.65 -16.89 -27.79
C GLY A 157 33.85 -18.16 -27.43
N TYR A 158 33.67 -18.50 -26.16
CA TYR A 158 32.96 -19.73 -25.75
C TYR A 158 31.48 -19.67 -26.14
N PHE A 159 31.04 -20.56 -27.04
CA PHE A 159 29.67 -20.57 -27.59
C PHE A 159 28.56 -20.70 -26.53
N GLU A 160 28.78 -21.45 -25.46
CA GLU A 160 27.85 -21.58 -24.33
C GLU A 160 27.69 -20.23 -23.59
N ALA A 161 28.78 -19.50 -23.38
CA ALA A 161 28.75 -18.16 -22.80
C ALA A 161 28.14 -17.13 -23.76
N LEU A 162 28.38 -17.24 -25.08
CA LEU A 162 27.73 -16.40 -26.09
C LEU A 162 26.19 -16.57 -26.07
N TYR A 163 25.70 -17.81 -25.94
CA TYR A 163 24.26 -18.08 -25.77
C TYR A 163 23.72 -17.51 -24.45
N MET A 164 24.39 -17.80 -23.32
CA MET A 164 23.95 -17.33 -22.00
C MET A 164 23.97 -15.80 -21.86
N MET A 165 24.90 -15.10 -22.51
CA MET A 165 24.89 -13.64 -22.60
C MET A 165 23.64 -13.12 -23.33
N GLY A 166 23.28 -13.72 -24.48
CA GLY A 166 22.04 -13.40 -25.19
C GLY A 166 20.80 -13.58 -24.31
N TYR A 167 20.74 -14.69 -23.57
CA TYR A 167 19.64 -15.00 -22.67
C TYR A 167 19.51 -14.05 -21.47
N LEU A 168 20.64 -13.69 -20.83
CA LEU A 168 20.69 -12.70 -19.75
C LEU A 168 20.16 -11.32 -20.20
N TYR A 169 20.53 -10.88 -21.41
CA TYR A 169 20.05 -9.62 -21.98
C TYR A 169 18.58 -9.68 -22.44
N GLU A 170 18.11 -10.80 -23.02
CA GLU A 170 16.70 -11.00 -23.40
C GLU A 170 15.78 -10.97 -22.16
N LYS A 171 16.20 -11.60 -21.06
CA LYS A 171 15.38 -11.81 -19.85
C LYS A 171 15.61 -10.76 -18.75
N GLY A 172 16.61 -9.87 -18.89
CA GLY A 172 16.92 -8.83 -17.89
C GLY A 172 17.48 -9.38 -16.56
N LEU A 173 18.21 -10.49 -16.60
CA LEU A 173 18.64 -11.19 -15.38
C LEU A 173 19.95 -10.60 -14.83
N GLY A 174 19.86 -9.83 -13.75
CA GLY A 174 20.99 -9.14 -13.12
C GLY A 174 21.50 -7.90 -13.87
N ILE A 175 20.94 -7.62 -15.06
CA ILE A 175 21.29 -6.51 -15.95
C ILE A 175 20.01 -5.91 -16.53
N LYS A 176 20.04 -4.66 -17.00
CA LYS A 176 18.90 -4.08 -17.73
C LYS A 176 18.62 -4.90 -19.00
N GLN A 177 17.35 -5.19 -19.24
CA GLN A 177 16.90 -5.89 -20.45
C GLN A 177 17.25 -5.08 -21.71
N ASP A 178 17.81 -5.75 -22.72
CA ASP A 178 18.20 -5.16 -24.00
C ASP A 178 18.10 -6.24 -25.10
N ASN A 179 17.09 -6.12 -25.97
CA ASN A 179 16.84 -7.08 -27.02
C ASN A 179 17.85 -6.98 -28.18
N ASP A 180 18.44 -5.81 -28.42
CA ASP A 180 19.35 -5.61 -29.56
C ASP A 180 20.76 -6.10 -29.22
N THR A 181 21.21 -5.90 -27.97
CA THR A 181 22.39 -6.59 -27.43
C THR A 181 22.16 -8.11 -27.31
N ALA A 182 20.94 -8.57 -26.97
CA ALA A 182 20.61 -10.00 -27.02
C ALA A 182 20.73 -10.57 -28.45
N ILE A 183 20.18 -9.87 -29.45
CA ILE A 183 20.31 -10.22 -30.88
C ILE A 183 21.79 -10.33 -31.30
N PHE A 184 22.65 -9.39 -30.86
CA PHE A 184 24.08 -9.43 -31.14
C PHE A 184 24.78 -10.69 -30.59
N TRP A 185 24.51 -11.06 -29.33
CA TRP A 185 25.10 -12.25 -28.72
C TRP A 185 24.54 -13.55 -29.31
N TYR A 186 23.23 -13.64 -29.55
CA TYR A 186 22.64 -14.80 -30.23
C TYR A 186 23.18 -14.98 -31.66
N LYS A 187 23.35 -13.90 -32.45
CA LYS A 187 23.99 -13.96 -33.77
C LYS A 187 25.42 -14.51 -33.73
N LYS A 188 26.18 -14.24 -32.66
CA LYS A 188 27.50 -14.88 -32.45
C LYS A 188 27.39 -16.34 -32.03
N ALA A 189 26.45 -16.69 -31.15
CA ALA A 189 26.22 -18.07 -30.73
C ALA A 189 25.79 -19.00 -31.89
N ILE A 190 25.01 -18.49 -32.85
CA ILE A 190 24.58 -19.19 -34.08
C ILE A 190 25.77 -19.67 -34.93
N LEU A 191 26.94 -19.03 -34.85
CA LEU A 191 28.15 -19.48 -35.56
C LEU A 191 28.61 -20.89 -35.12
N SER A 192 28.21 -21.35 -33.93
CA SER A 192 28.47 -22.71 -33.42
C SER A 192 27.80 -23.83 -34.23
N ILE A 193 26.76 -23.54 -35.03
CA ILE A 193 26.06 -24.55 -35.85
C ILE A 193 27.03 -25.24 -36.82
N LYS A 194 28.07 -24.53 -37.29
CA LYS A 194 29.13 -25.08 -38.16
C LYS A 194 30.06 -26.09 -37.46
N ASN A 195 29.88 -26.35 -36.16
CA ASN A 195 30.69 -27.28 -35.39
C ASN A 195 29.79 -28.32 -34.69
N GLU A 196 29.94 -29.59 -35.10
CA GLU A 196 29.27 -30.77 -34.54
C GLU A 196 29.18 -30.82 -33.01
N THR A 197 30.23 -30.36 -32.30
CA THR A 197 30.32 -30.41 -30.83
C THR A 197 29.52 -29.29 -30.15
N TYR A 198 29.31 -28.17 -30.85
CA TYR A 198 28.76 -26.93 -30.28
C TYR A 198 27.41 -26.52 -30.88
N LYS A 199 26.94 -27.14 -31.97
CA LYS A 199 25.64 -26.87 -32.61
C LYS A 199 24.43 -26.90 -31.66
N LYS A 200 24.53 -27.67 -30.57
CA LYS A 200 23.59 -27.69 -29.42
C LYS A 200 23.32 -26.34 -28.74
N PHE A 201 24.16 -25.32 -28.94
CA PHE A 201 23.94 -23.95 -28.46
C PHE A 201 23.44 -23.02 -29.58
N GLY A 202 23.81 -23.31 -30.82
CA GLY A 202 23.50 -22.49 -31.98
C GLY A 202 22.04 -22.54 -32.43
N TYR A 203 21.41 -23.72 -32.43
CA TYR A 203 19.99 -23.82 -32.76
C TYR A 203 19.07 -23.19 -31.70
N PRO A 204 19.26 -23.40 -30.38
CA PRO A 204 18.56 -22.62 -29.36
C PRO A 204 18.78 -21.11 -29.50
N ALA A 205 19.99 -20.64 -29.82
CA ALA A 205 20.25 -19.23 -30.12
C ALA A 205 19.44 -18.74 -31.34
N GLN A 206 19.31 -19.57 -32.39
CA GLN A 206 18.52 -19.28 -33.57
C GLN A 206 17.02 -19.22 -33.27
N CYS A 207 16.52 -20.11 -32.40
CA CYS A 207 15.13 -20.13 -31.95
C CYS A 207 14.79 -18.92 -31.06
N LYS A 208 15.63 -18.55 -30.08
CA LYS A 208 15.43 -17.33 -29.29
C LYS A 208 15.52 -16.07 -30.15
N LEU A 209 16.47 -16.00 -31.10
CA LEU A 209 16.54 -14.91 -32.09
C LEU A 209 15.27 -14.79 -32.94
N ALA A 210 14.74 -15.91 -33.43
CA ALA A 210 13.48 -15.93 -34.17
C ALA A 210 12.31 -15.42 -33.32
N ASN A 211 12.23 -15.82 -32.05
CA ASN A 211 11.20 -15.35 -31.12
C ASN A 211 11.29 -13.82 -30.87
N ILE A 212 12.49 -13.26 -30.72
CA ILE A 212 12.69 -11.80 -30.66
C ILE A 212 12.20 -11.13 -31.96
N TYR A 213 12.50 -11.70 -33.14
CA TYR A 213 12.01 -11.16 -34.41
C TYR A 213 10.49 -11.26 -34.58
N VAL A 214 9.82 -12.28 -34.04
CA VAL A 214 8.34 -12.31 -33.97
C VAL A 214 7.81 -11.17 -33.08
N LYS A 215 8.39 -10.97 -31.89
CA LYS A 215 8.01 -9.87 -30.96
C LYS A 215 8.22 -8.48 -31.58
N GLN A 216 9.32 -8.29 -32.33
CA GLN A 216 9.62 -7.06 -33.08
C GLN A 216 8.80 -6.90 -34.39
N LYS A 217 7.89 -7.83 -34.73
CA LYS A 217 7.13 -7.88 -36.00
C LYS A 217 8.00 -8.06 -37.26
N HIS A 218 9.28 -8.43 -37.10
CA HIS A 218 10.23 -8.75 -38.17
C HIS A 218 10.02 -10.17 -38.74
N TYR A 219 8.78 -10.53 -39.05
CA TYR A 219 8.35 -11.93 -39.25
C TYR A 219 9.12 -12.69 -40.34
N LYS A 220 9.49 -12.04 -41.46
CA LYS A 220 10.29 -12.69 -42.52
C LYS A 220 11.64 -13.21 -41.99
N LEU A 221 12.35 -12.37 -41.22
CA LEU A 221 13.62 -12.76 -40.60
C LEU A 221 13.46 -13.89 -39.58
N ALA A 222 12.36 -13.90 -38.82
CA ALA A 222 12.03 -15.00 -37.91
C ALA A 222 11.84 -16.33 -38.67
N ILE A 223 11.01 -16.32 -39.72
CA ILE A 223 10.75 -17.49 -40.56
C ILE A 223 12.04 -18.03 -41.20
N ASP A 224 12.94 -17.15 -41.67
CA ASP A 224 14.22 -17.57 -42.26
C ASP A 224 15.24 -18.12 -41.26
N GLN A 225 15.14 -17.75 -39.97
CA GLN A 225 15.85 -18.46 -38.91
C GLN A 225 15.26 -19.86 -38.66
N LEU A 226 13.93 -19.96 -38.54
CA LEU A 226 13.24 -21.22 -38.22
C LEU A 226 13.41 -22.30 -39.32
N LYS A 227 13.40 -21.91 -40.60
CA LYS A 227 13.66 -22.79 -41.76
C LYS A 227 14.98 -23.57 -41.67
N ASN A 228 15.96 -23.08 -40.90
CA ASN A 228 17.25 -23.74 -40.74
C ASN A 228 17.26 -24.69 -39.53
N ALA A 229 16.81 -24.24 -38.36
CA ALA A 229 16.72 -25.08 -37.15
C ALA A 229 15.80 -26.31 -37.31
N ILE A 230 14.77 -26.22 -38.16
CA ILE A 230 13.83 -27.31 -38.44
C ILE A 230 14.47 -28.50 -39.18
N LYS A 231 15.59 -28.30 -39.90
CA LYS A 231 16.29 -29.37 -40.64
C LYS A 231 16.89 -30.41 -39.70
N ASP A 232 17.38 -29.98 -38.55
CA ASP A 232 17.94 -30.85 -37.50
C ASP A 232 16.87 -31.23 -36.44
N HIS A 233 15.59 -31.06 -36.78
CA HIS A 233 14.41 -31.44 -35.99
C HIS A 233 14.26 -30.75 -34.61
N ASP A 234 14.75 -29.51 -34.43
CA ASP A 234 14.61 -28.75 -33.18
C ASP A 234 13.12 -28.53 -32.78
N PRO A 235 12.64 -29.05 -31.62
CA PRO A 235 11.27 -28.87 -31.17
C PRO A 235 10.90 -27.41 -30.81
N GLU A 236 11.85 -26.58 -30.37
CA GLU A 236 11.56 -25.16 -30.10
C GLU A 236 11.26 -24.41 -31.41
N ALA A 237 11.95 -24.75 -32.50
CA ALA A 237 11.68 -24.19 -33.82
C ALA A 237 10.27 -24.55 -34.33
N TYR A 238 9.84 -25.79 -34.12
CA TYR A 238 8.47 -26.21 -34.43
C TYR A 238 7.41 -25.48 -33.59
N SER A 239 7.65 -25.24 -32.30
CA SER A 239 6.74 -24.47 -31.45
C SER A 239 6.53 -23.03 -31.95
N ILE A 240 7.60 -22.36 -32.40
CA ILE A 240 7.52 -20.98 -32.89
C ILE A 240 6.89 -20.94 -34.29
N LEU A 241 7.24 -21.89 -35.17
CA LEU A 241 6.67 -21.94 -36.52
C LEU A 241 5.16 -22.26 -36.50
N GLY A 242 4.70 -23.12 -35.58
CA GLY A 242 3.27 -23.40 -35.39
C GLY A 242 2.49 -22.12 -35.05
N TYR A 243 3.01 -21.29 -34.15
CA TYR A 243 2.43 -20.00 -33.80
C TYR A 243 2.40 -19.02 -34.99
N CYS A 244 3.47 -18.99 -35.81
CA CYS A 244 3.47 -18.18 -37.02
C CYS A 244 2.41 -18.63 -38.04
N TYR A 245 2.19 -19.94 -38.24
CA TYR A 245 1.14 -20.44 -39.12
C TYR A 245 -0.28 -20.27 -38.55
N GLN A 246 -0.46 -20.32 -37.23
CA GLN A 246 -1.76 -20.08 -36.59
C GLN A 246 -2.25 -18.63 -36.79
N TYR A 247 -1.33 -17.66 -36.76
CA TYR A 247 -1.67 -16.23 -36.82
C TYR A 247 -1.24 -15.51 -38.11
N GLY A 248 -0.69 -16.22 -39.10
CA GLY A 248 -0.29 -15.64 -40.39
C GLY A 248 0.95 -14.72 -40.32
N LEU A 249 1.89 -15.02 -39.43
CA LEU A 249 3.01 -14.13 -39.10
C LEU A 249 4.21 -14.39 -40.03
N GLY A 250 4.24 -13.69 -41.16
CA GLY A 250 5.29 -13.82 -42.18
C GLY A 250 5.15 -15.05 -43.08
N VAL A 251 4.09 -15.83 -42.87
CA VAL A 251 3.58 -16.93 -43.70
C VAL A 251 2.07 -16.78 -43.80
N GLU A 252 1.44 -17.41 -44.79
CA GLU A 252 -0.02 -17.47 -44.87
C GLU A 252 -0.62 -18.24 -43.68
N LYS A 253 -1.78 -17.82 -43.14
CA LYS A 253 -2.43 -18.52 -42.02
C LYS A 253 -2.84 -19.92 -42.47
N ASN A 254 -2.33 -20.95 -41.79
CA ASN A 254 -2.63 -22.34 -42.10
C ASN A 254 -2.72 -23.19 -40.83
N ILE A 255 -3.95 -23.40 -40.36
CA ILE A 255 -4.27 -24.11 -39.11
C ILE A 255 -3.80 -25.58 -39.15
N LYS A 256 -3.87 -26.24 -40.31
CA LYS A 256 -3.42 -27.64 -40.47
C LYS A 256 -1.90 -27.79 -40.33
N ILE A 257 -1.13 -26.85 -40.90
CA ILE A 257 0.33 -26.82 -40.70
C ILE A 257 0.67 -26.46 -39.25
N ALA A 258 -0.06 -25.53 -38.63
CA ALA A 258 0.12 -25.19 -37.21
C ALA A 258 -0.09 -26.41 -36.28
N SER A 259 -1.19 -27.17 -36.47
CA SER A 259 -1.45 -28.43 -35.76
C SER A 259 -0.28 -29.41 -35.91
N THR A 260 0.12 -29.68 -37.17
CA THR A 260 1.25 -30.57 -37.49
C THR A 260 2.57 -30.12 -36.84
N CYS A 261 2.81 -28.81 -36.74
CA CYS A 261 3.97 -28.27 -36.04
C CYS A 261 3.92 -28.53 -34.54
N TYR A 262 2.78 -28.30 -33.87
CA TYR A 262 2.64 -28.56 -32.44
C TYR A 262 2.69 -30.06 -32.10
N GLU A 263 2.07 -30.92 -32.92
CA GLU A 263 2.14 -32.38 -32.80
C GLU A 263 3.58 -32.90 -32.82
N LYS A 264 4.45 -32.33 -33.66
CA LYS A 264 5.89 -32.65 -33.69
C LYS A 264 6.64 -32.23 -32.40
N VAL A 265 6.19 -31.19 -31.70
CA VAL A 265 6.69 -30.85 -30.36
C VAL A 265 6.21 -31.87 -29.32
N PHE A 266 5.00 -32.40 -29.48
CA PHE A 266 4.45 -33.41 -28.57
C PHE A 266 5.14 -34.78 -28.73
N SER A 267 5.43 -35.18 -29.97
CA SER A 267 6.09 -36.47 -30.27
C SER A 267 7.59 -36.51 -29.98
N SER A 268 8.24 -35.38 -29.75
CA SER A 268 9.70 -35.28 -29.49
C SER A 268 10.07 -35.25 -28.00
N LEU A 269 9.09 -35.24 -27.08
CA LEU A 269 9.34 -35.25 -25.64
C LEU A 269 9.75 -36.64 -25.14
N SER A 270 11.04 -36.93 -25.12
CA SER A 270 11.59 -38.05 -24.35
C SER A 270 11.33 -37.88 -22.84
N THR A 271 11.12 -38.99 -22.12
CA THR A 271 10.73 -39.00 -20.69
C THR A 271 11.77 -38.32 -19.81
N THR A 272 11.54 -37.04 -19.50
CA THR A 272 12.46 -36.18 -18.76
C THR A 272 11.75 -35.53 -17.57
N PHE A 273 12.48 -35.34 -16.47
CA PHE A 273 11.95 -34.92 -15.16
C PHE A 273 11.44 -33.46 -15.08
N SER A 274 11.42 -32.72 -16.19
CA SER A 274 10.93 -31.33 -16.24
C SER A 274 10.48 -30.98 -17.66
N ILE A 275 9.38 -30.23 -17.78
CA ILE A 275 8.77 -29.87 -19.06
C ILE A 275 9.40 -28.57 -19.60
N PRO A 276 9.93 -28.54 -20.85
CA PRO A 276 10.54 -27.34 -21.42
C PRO A 276 9.57 -26.18 -21.69
N GLU A 277 10.07 -24.93 -21.62
CA GLU A 277 9.35 -23.68 -21.95
C GLU A 277 8.60 -23.78 -23.30
N TYR A 278 9.28 -24.27 -24.34
CA TYR A 278 8.70 -24.42 -25.68
C TYR A 278 7.58 -25.47 -25.73
N TYR A 279 7.65 -26.53 -24.94
CA TYR A 279 6.62 -27.58 -24.94
C TYR A 279 5.33 -27.06 -24.29
N MET A 280 5.47 -26.31 -23.19
CA MET A 280 4.34 -25.66 -22.53
C MET A 280 3.68 -24.63 -23.46
N ASN A 281 4.48 -23.81 -24.13
CA ASN A 281 4.00 -22.82 -25.10
C ASN A 281 3.30 -23.49 -26.31
N ALA A 282 3.88 -24.54 -26.88
CA ALA A 282 3.25 -25.31 -27.96
C ALA A 282 1.90 -25.90 -27.52
N LYS A 283 1.83 -26.50 -26.32
CA LYS A 283 0.62 -27.13 -25.82
C LYS A 283 -0.47 -26.12 -25.44
N PHE A 284 -0.09 -24.92 -25.00
CA PHE A 284 -1.00 -23.80 -24.72
C PHE A 284 -1.55 -23.16 -26.00
N ASN A 285 -0.69 -22.89 -26.98
CA ASN A 285 -1.10 -22.33 -28.27
C ASN A 285 -1.96 -23.32 -29.07
N TYR A 286 -1.68 -24.63 -28.98
CA TYR A 286 -2.52 -25.66 -29.57
C TYR A 286 -3.91 -25.74 -28.89
N ALA A 287 -4.00 -25.53 -27.57
CA ALA A 287 -5.29 -25.43 -26.89
C ALA A 287 -6.10 -24.20 -27.38
N LEU A 288 -5.43 -23.06 -27.62
CA LEU A 288 -6.07 -21.90 -28.27
C LEU A 288 -6.50 -22.18 -29.71
N LEU A 289 -5.71 -22.94 -30.48
CA LEU A 289 -6.05 -23.37 -31.84
C LEU A 289 -7.31 -24.26 -31.84
N LEU A 290 -7.41 -25.17 -30.87
CA LEU A 290 -8.60 -25.99 -30.66
C LEU A 290 -9.82 -25.13 -30.24
N GLU A 291 -9.65 -24.04 -29.49
CA GLU A 291 -10.74 -23.07 -29.24
C GLU A 291 -11.19 -22.32 -30.51
N GLU A 292 -10.28 -21.98 -31.43
CA GLU A 292 -10.62 -21.37 -32.74
C GLU A 292 -11.47 -22.35 -33.59
N GLU A 293 -11.11 -23.63 -33.60
CA GLU A 293 -11.85 -24.72 -34.25
C GLU A 293 -13.08 -25.21 -33.45
N LYS A 294 -13.32 -24.64 -32.25
CA LYS A 294 -14.41 -24.96 -31.31
C LYS A 294 -14.36 -26.35 -30.65
N ASP A 295 -13.22 -27.04 -30.72
CA ASP A 295 -12.93 -28.24 -29.94
C ASP A 295 -12.52 -27.88 -28.49
N TYR A 296 -13.51 -27.39 -27.75
CA TYR A 296 -13.33 -27.01 -26.35
C TYR A 296 -13.01 -28.21 -25.44
N GLU A 297 -13.40 -29.44 -25.82
CA GLU A 297 -13.17 -30.63 -25.00
C GLU A 297 -11.68 -31.03 -25.02
N ASN A 298 -11.04 -31.08 -26.19
CA ASN A 298 -9.61 -31.36 -26.27
C ASN A 298 -8.76 -30.15 -25.83
N SER A 299 -9.23 -28.92 -26.07
CA SER A 299 -8.61 -27.72 -25.48
C SER A 299 -8.57 -27.79 -23.94
N ALA A 300 -9.69 -28.13 -23.30
CA ALA A 300 -9.77 -28.32 -21.85
C ALA A 300 -8.78 -29.39 -21.34
N LYS A 301 -8.67 -30.54 -22.02
CA LYS A 301 -7.67 -31.59 -21.69
C LYS A 301 -6.23 -31.05 -21.75
N HIS A 302 -5.93 -30.20 -22.74
CA HIS A 302 -4.61 -29.59 -22.87
C HIS A 302 -4.31 -28.57 -21.77
N TYR A 303 -5.27 -27.73 -21.37
CA TYR A 303 -5.10 -26.84 -20.22
C TYR A 303 -5.04 -27.60 -18.89
N MET A 304 -5.84 -28.66 -18.67
CA MET A 304 -5.77 -29.48 -17.45
C MET A 304 -4.38 -30.09 -17.27
N TYR A 305 -3.77 -30.58 -18.35
CA TYR A 305 -2.39 -31.06 -18.33
C TYR A 305 -1.41 -29.96 -17.89
N LEU A 306 -1.50 -28.75 -18.44
CA LEU A 306 -0.61 -27.63 -18.09
C LEU A 306 -0.84 -27.11 -16.66
N ALA A 307 -2.09 -27.08 -16.21
CA ALA A 307 -2.48 -26.73 -14.85
C ALA A 307 -1.97 -27.75 -13.80
N GLN A 308 -1.92 -29.04 -14.14
CA GLN A 308 -1.44 -30.10 -13.23
C GLN A 308 0.08 -30.28 -13.27
N GLN A 309 0.69 -30.34 -14.45
CA GLN A 309 2.10 -30.73 -14.62
C GLN A 309 3.06 -29.53 -14.58
N ALA A 310 2.59 -28.33 -14.90
CA ALA A 310 3.39 -27.10 -14.93
C ALA A 310 2.84 -25.99 -14.01
N ASN A 311 1.68 -26.20 -13.37
CA ASN A 311 0.95 -25.19 -12.58
C ASN A 311 0.69 -23.86 -13.33
N MET A 312 0.65 -23.89 -14.67
CA MET A 312 0.71 -22.68 -15.50
C MET A 312 -0.49 -21.74 -15.26
N ALA A 313 -0.23 -20.53 -14.77
CA ALA A 313 -1.26 -19.55 -14.40
C ALA A 313 -2.24 -19.24 -15.55
N GLN A 314 -1.75 -19.13 -16.78
CA GLN A 314 -2.59 -18.88 -17.95
C GLN A 314 -3.51 -20.08 -18.27
N ALA A 315 -3.05 -21.32 -18.04
CA ALA A 315 -3.89 -22.51 -18.23
C ALA A 315 -4.98 -22.62 -17.16
N HIS A 316 -4.66 -22.29 -15.89
CA HIS A 316 -5.65 -22.14 -14.82
C HIS A 316 -6.69 -21.05 -15.15
N TYR A 317 -6.26 -19.91 -15.71
CA TYR A 317 -7.17 -18.86 -16.18
C TYR A 317 -8.13 -19.34 -17.28
N GLN A 318 -7.61 -20.00 -18.33
CA GLN A 318 -8.44 -20.52 -19.44
C GLN A 318 -9.43 -21.59 -18.94
N LEU A 319 -9.00 -22.51 -18.08
CA LEU A 319 -9.91 -23.47 -17.43
C LEU A 319 -11.01 -22.78 -16.64
N GLY A 320 -10.71 -21.68 -15.96
CA GLY A 320 -11.71 -20.85 -15.29
C GLY A 320 -12.77 -20.33 -16.26
N GLN A 321 -12.36 -19.84 -17.43
CA GLN A 321 -13.29 -19.37 -18.47
C GLN A 321 -14.15 -20.50 -19.05
N LEU A 322 -13.57 -21.68 -19.27
CA LEU A 322 -14.28 -22.86 -19.77
C LEU A 322 -15.30 -23.38 -18.75
N TYR A 323 -14.93 -23.48 -17.47
CA TYR A 323 -15.85 -23.85 -16.37
C TYR A 323 -16.94 -22.80 -16.11
N GLU A 324 -16.66 -21.51 -16.31
CA GLU A 324 -17.68 -20.44 -16.18
C GLU A 324 -18.72 -20.46 -17.32
N ARG A 325 -18.37 -21.01 -18.48
CA ARG A 325 -19.20 -21.00 -19.70
C ARG A 325 -19.78 -22.36 -20.09
N GLY A 326 -19.36 -23.45 -19.44
CA GLY A 326 -19.76 -24.82 -19.81
C GLY A 326 -19.18 -25.30 -21.15
N LEU A 327 -18.02 -24.79 -21.55
CA LEU A 327 -17.39 -25.07 -22.85
C LEU A 327 -16.40 -26.22 -22.73
N GLY A 328 -16.71 -27.39 -23.30
CA GLY A 328 -15.84 -28.59 -23.25
C GLY A 328 -15.73 -29.24 -21.87
N VAL A 329 -16.29 -28.61 -20.84
CA VAL A 329 -16.41 -29.09 -19.45
C VAL A 329 -17.78 -28.69 -18.90
N PRO A 330 -18.35 -29.40 -17.92
CA PRO A 330 -19.60 -29.00 -17.27
C PRO A 330 -19.49 -27.60 -16.61
N GLU A 331 -20.53 -26.76 -16.75
CA GLU A 331 -20.55 -25.44 -16.08
C GLU A 331 -20.43 -25.61 -14.56
N SER A 332 -19.47 -24.90 -13.95
CA SER A 332 -19.27 -24.91 -12.51
C SER A 332 -18.58 -23.64 -12.05
N LYS A 333 -19.36 -22.74 -11.43
CA LYS A 333 -18.86 -21.48 -10.84
C LYS A 333 -17.85 -21.73 -9.73
N GLU A 334 -17.98 -22.83 -9.00
CA GLU A 334 -17.02 -23.23 -7.96
C GLU A 334 -15.66 -23.63 -8.57
N LYS A 335 -15.65 -24.49 -9.59
CA LYS A 335 -14.41 -24.86 -10.30
C LYS A 335 -13.79 -23.67 -11.03
N ALA A 336 -14.62 -22.78 -11.59
CA ALA A 336 -14.14 -21.52 -12.16
C ALA A 336 -13.46 -20.65 -11.10
N LEU A 337 -14.07 -20.46 -9.93
CA LEU A 337 -13.51 -19.69 -8.82
C LEU A 337 -12.20 -20.31 -8.29
N GLN A 338 -12.13 -21.65 -8.20
CA GLN A 338 -10.91 -22.39 -7.82
C GLN A 338 -9.79 -22.20 -8.85
N ALA A 339 -10.07 -22.35 -10.14
CA ALA A 339 -9.09 -22.19 -11.21
C ALA A 339 -8.59 -20.73 -11.29
N TYR A 340 -9.50 -19.75 -11.25
CA TYR A 340 -9.13 -18.33 -11.14
C TYR A 340 -8.33 -18.02 -9.87
N HIS A 341 -8.57 -18.73 -8.75
CA HIS A 341 -7.79 -18.56 -7.54
C HIS A 341 -6.35 -19.10 -7.67
N LEU A 342 -6.15 -20.26 -8.30
CA LEU A 342 -4.82 -20.85 -8.52
C LEU A 342 -3.96 -20.02 -9.48
N ALA A 343 -4.58 -19.34 -10.46
CA ALA A 343 -3.93 -18.34 -11.29
C ALA A 343 -3.66 -17.03 -10.51
N ALA A 344 -4.62 -16.54 -9.72
CA ALA A 344 -4.45 -15.33 -8.90
C ALA A 344 -3.35 -15.45 -7.84
N LEU A 345 -3.12 -16.64 -7.26
CA LEU A 345 -1.98 -16.89 -6.36
C LEU A 345 -0.61 -16.67 -7.03
N GLN A 346 -0.55 -16.76 -8.37
CA GLN A 346 0.63 -16.46 -9.18
C GLN A 346 0.63 -15.01 -9.70
N LYS A 347 -0.24 -14.15 -9.15
CA LYS A 347 -0.42 -12.74 -9.52
C LYS A 347 -0.81 -12.50 -10.99
N GLU A 348 -1.44 -13.47 -11.64
CA GLU A 348 -2.01 -13.29 -12.99
C GLU A 348 -3.21 -12.33 -12.94
N PRO A 349 -3.08 -11.08 -13.44
CA PRO A 349 -4.10 -10.05 -13.18
C PRO A 349 -5.42 -10.32 -13.90
N ARG A 350 -5.39 -11.01 -15.06
CA ARG A 350 -6.61 -11.40 -15.78
C ARG A 350 -7.46 -12.35 -14.94
N ALA A 351 -6.82 -13.26 -14.20
CA ALA A 351 -7.51 -14.17 -13.29
C ALA A 351 -8.04 -13.48 -12.04
N MET A 352 -7.30 -12.50 -11.48
CA MET A 352 -7.81 -11.66 -10.40
C MET A 352 -9.06 -10.87 -10.83
N ILE A 353 -9.03 -10.24 -12.01
CA ILE A 353 -10.19 -9.54 -12.60
C ILE A 353 -11.36 -10.51 -12.83
N ALA A 354 -11.12 -11.70 -13.39
CA ALA A 354 -12.18 -12.68 -13.63
C ALA A 354 -12.78 -13.22 -12.31
N LYS A 355 -11.95 -13.45 -11.28
CA LYS A 355 -12.40 -13.81 -9.92
C LYS A 355 -13.26 -12.70 -9.30
N ALA A 356 -12.86 -11.43 -9.46
CA ALA A 356 -13.63 -10.28 -8.97
C ALA A 356 -14.98 -10.13 -9.70
N LYS A 357 -15.01 -10.27 -11.03
CA LYS A 357 -16.26 -10.32 -11.83
C LYS A 357 -17.18 -11.47 -11.41
N LEU A 358 -16.62 -12.63 -11.06
CA LEU A 358 -17.41 -13.76 -10.56
C LEU A 358 -17.98 -13.47 -9.16
N TYR A 359 -17.23 -12.78 -8.30
CA TYR A 359 -17.75 -12.28 -7.02
C TYR A 359 -18.83 -11.20 -7.18
N GLU A 360 -18.73 -10.26 -8.14
CA GLU A 360 -19.83 -9.33 -8.50
C GLU A 360 -21.11 -10.10 -8.86
N LYS A 361 -21.00 -11.13 -9.73
CA LYS A 361 -22.13 -11.99 -10.12
C LYS A 361 -22.74 -12.75 -8.93
N LEU A 362 -21.94 -13.05 -7.91
CA LEU A 362 -22.35 -13.67 -6.65
C LEU A 362 -22.75 -12.64 -5.56
N LYS A 363 -22.78 -11.34 -5.89
CA LYS A 363 -23.04 -10.21 -4.98
C LYS A 363 -22.06 -10.05 -3.80
N ASN A 364 -20.89 -10.68 -3.87
CA ASN A 364 -19.81 -10.52 -2.90
C ASN A 364 -18.92 -9.32 -3.32
N TYR A 365 -19.48 -8.12 -3.21
CA TYR A 365 -18.83 -6.89 -3.69
C TYR A 365 -17.57 -6.52 -2.90
N GLU A 366 -17.48 -6.90 -1.62
CA GLU A 366 -16.30 -6.67 -0.77
C GLU A 366 -15.07 -7.44 -1.31
N MET A 367 -15.21 -8.75 -1.56
CA MET A 367 -14.12 -9.53 -2.16
C MET A 367 -13.83 -9.15 -3.62
N ALA A 368 -14.80 -8.60 -4.35
CA ALA A 368 -14.55 -8.02 -5.66
C ALA A 368 -13.70 -6.74 -5.55
N ALA A 369 -14.06 -5.83 -4.64
CA ALA A 369 -13.33 -4.58 -4.40
C ALA A 369 -11.89 -4.82 -3.97
N THR A 370 -11.63 -5.75 -3.05
CA THR A 370 -10.26 -6.06 -2.60
C THR A 370 -9.38 -6.59 -3.73
N LEU A 371 -9.92 -7.45 -4.61
CA LEU A 371 -9.21 -7.96 -5.78
C LEU A 371 -8.94 -6.87 -6.83
N TYR A 372 -9.89 -5.97 -7.10
CA TYR A 372 -9.62 -4.84 -8.00
C TYR A 372 -8.59 -3.87 -7.42
N GLN A 373 -8.63 -3.59 -6.12
CA GLN A 373 -7.59 -2.81 -5.43
C GLN A 373 -6.21 -3.49 -5.50
N GLU A 374 -6.13 -4.82 -5.38
CA GLU A 374 -4.87 -5.55 -5.53
C GLU A 374 -4.34 -5.44 -6.97
N VAL A 375 -5.20 -5.66 -7.98
CA VAL A 375 -4.83 -5.54 -9.39
C VAL A 375 -4.33 -4.14 -9.75
N THR A 376 -4.98 -3.07 -9.26
CA THR A 376 -4.56 -1.68 -9.54
C THR A 376 -3.28 -1.26 -8.81
N ARG A 377 -2.83 -2.01 -7.78
CA ARG A 377 -1.50 -1.87 -7.17
C ARG A 377 -0.42 -2.68 -7.89
N LEU A 378 -0.77 -3.85 -8.41
CA LEU A 378 0.15 -4.74 -9.13
C LEU A 378 0.39 -4.29 -10.58
N SER A 379 -0.57 -3.61 -11.20
CA SER A 379 -0.61 -3.40 -12.65
C SER A 379 -1.49 -2.22 -13.04
N ASP A 380 -1.18 -1.63 -14.20
CA ASP A 380 -1.86 -0.46 -14.75
C ASP A 380 -3.19 -0.82 -15.45
N HIS A 381 -3.98 -1.73 -14.87
CA HIS A 381 -5.13 -2.33 -15.56
C HIS A 381 -6.40 -1.46 -15.54
N THR A 382 -6.73 -0.96 -16.73
CA THR A 382 -7.84 -0.05 -17.03
C THR A 382 -9.20 -0.55 -16.58
N GLU A 383 -9.58 -1.79 -16.90
CA GLU A 383 -10.89 -2.32 -16.49
C GLU A 383 -10.99 -2.45 -14.97
N ALA A 384 -9.92 -2.83 -14.26
CA ALA A 384 -9.95 -2.94 -12.81
C ALA A 384 -10.21 -1.58 -12.14
N ARG A 385 -9.65 -0.49 -12.69
CA ARG A 385 -9.96 0.89 -12.28
C ARG A 385 -11.43 1.24 -12.54
N PHE A 386 -11.93 0.97 -13.75
CA PHE A 386 -13.32 1.23 -14.09
C PHE A 386 -14.30 0.52 -13.15
N ARG A 387 -14.10 -0.80 -12.92
CA ARG A 387 -14.93 -1.62 -12.01
C ARG A 387 -14.90 -1.06 -10.58
N LEU A 388 -13.71 -0.75 -10.08
CA LEU A 388 -13.53 -0.18 -8.74
C LEU A 388 -14.19 1.21 -8.61
N GLY A 389 -14.13 2.04 -9.66
CA GLY A 389 -14.86 3.30 -9.75
C GLY A 389 -16.39 3.10 -9.62
N THR A 390 -16.95 2.10 -10.30
CA THR A 390 -18.39 1.76 -10.18
C THR A 390 -18.76 1.25 -8.79
N LEU A 391 -17.87 0.52 -8.09
CA LEU A 391 -18.10 0.10 -6.70
C LEU A 391 -18.09 1.32 -5.75
N TYR A 392 -17.16 2.27 -5.91
CA TYR A 392 -17.16 3.52 -5.15
C TYR A 392 -18.34 4.45 -5.49
N GLU A 393 -18.81 4.48 -6.74
CA GLU A 393 -19.98 5.26 -7.15
C GLU A 393 -21.28 4.71 -6.51
N SER A 394 -21.41 3.39 -6.46
CA SER A 394 -22.61 2.69 -5.98
C SER A 394 -22.62 2.40 -4.47
N GLY A 395 -21.46 2.46 -3.80
CA GLY A 395 -21.31 2.06 -2.40
C GLY A 395 -21.40 0.54 -2.18
N GLN A 396 -21.15 -0.27 -3.21
CA GLN A 396 -21.26 -1.73 -3.13
C GLN A 396 -19.90 -2.34 -2.74
N GLY A 397 -19.81 -2.91 -1.53
CA GLY A 397 -18.58 -3.52 -1.01
C GLY A 397 -17.50 -2.53 -0.57
N VAL A 398 -17.73 -1.23 -0.73
CA VAL A 398 -16.89 -0.12 -0.27
C VAL A 398 -17.77 1.03 0.18
N LYS A 399 -17.29 1.89 1.09
CA LYS A 399 -17.99 3.13 1.45
C LYS A 399 -18.16 4.02 0.20
N GLN A 400 -19.38 4.46 -0.08
CA GLN A 400 -19.68 5.29 -1.26
C GLN A 400 -18.82 6.57 -1.27
N ASN A 401 -18.17 6.85 -2.40
CA ASN A 401 -17.35 8.03 -2.59
C ASN A 401 -17.32 8.42 -4.08
N LEU A 402 -18.13 9.41 -4.46
CA LEU A 402 -18.24 9.89 -5.83
C LEU A 402 -16.95 10.55 -6.33
N GLN A 403 -16.15 11.16 -5.46
CA GLN A 403 -14.89 11.81 -5.86
C GLN A 403 -13.82 10.76 -6.23
N THR A 404 -13.67 9.72 -5.40
CA THR A 404 -12.79 8.59 -5.73
C THR A 404 -13.29 7.76 -6.91
N ALA A 405 -14.61 7.70 -7.14
CA ALA A 405 -15.16 7.13 -8.38
C ALA A 405 -14.75 7.93 -9.62
N ILE A 406 -14.84 9.27 -9.57
CA ILE A 406 -14.36 10.15 -10.65
C ILE A 406 -12.86 9.93 -10.90
N GLU A 407 -12.03 9.90 -9.85
CA GLU A 407 -10.58 9.68 -9.96
C GLU A 407 -10.24 8.36 -10.68
N TYR A 408 -10.90 7.25 -10.30
CA TYR A 408 -10.71 5.96 -10.98
C TYR A 408 -11.24 5.95 -12.42
N TYR A 409 -12.34 6.65 -12.70
CA TYR A 409 -12.86 6.79 -14.06
C TYR A 409 -11.96 7.70 -14.93
N GLU A 410 -11.37 8.78 -14.41
CA GLU A 410 -10.42 9.63 -15.15
C GLU A 410 -9.13 8.87 -15.50
N LEU A 411 -8.60 8.07 -14.56
CA LEU A 411 -7.46 7.17 -14.81
C LEU A 411 -7.76 6.07 -15.84
N ALA A 412 -9.02 5.67 -16.01
CA ALA A 412 -9.43 4.70 -17.03
C ALA A 412 -9.73 5.37 -18.39
N ALA A 413 -10.39 6.53 -18.39
CA ALA A 413 -10.70 7.31 -19.59
C ALA A 413 -9.43 7.88 -20.26
N GLY A 414 -8.40 8.21 -19.48
CA GLY A 414 -7.06 8.58 -19.97
C GLY A 414 -6.31 7.45 -20.68
N GLN A 415 -6.86 6.24 -20.69
CA GLN A 415 -6.40 5.06 -21.45
C GLN A 415 -7.45 4.62 -22.48
N GLU A 416 -8.26 5.56 -22.96
CA GLU A 416 -9.29 5.41 -23.99
C GLU A 416 -10.44 4.43 -23.67
N TYR A 417 -10.65 4.08 -22.39
CA TYR A 417 -11.69 3.14 -21.98
C TYR A 417 -13.10 3.75 -22.09
N ALA A 418 -13.80 3.42 -23.18
CA ALA A 418 -15.05 4.04 -23.61
C ALA A 418 -16.16 4.09 -22.53
N ASP A 419 -16.32 3.03 -21.73
CA ASP A 419 -17.28 3.02 -20.62
C ASP A 419 -16.90 4.02 -19.51
N ALA A 420 -15.62 4.20 -19.18
CA ALA A 420 -15.18 5.18 -18.19
C ALA A 420 -15.43 6.62 -18.66
N THR A 421 -15.04 6.91 -19.91
CA THR A 421 -15.30 8.21 -20.55
C THR A 421 -16.80 8.53 -20.60
N PHE A 422 -17.64 7.51 -20.83
CA PHE A 422 -19.09 7.64 -20.80
C PHE A 422 -19.64 7.90 -19.39
N GLN A 423 -19.20 7.17 -18.36
CA GLN A 423 -19.64 7.41 -16.97
C GLN A 423 -19.23 8.81 -16.47
N LEU A 424 -18.02 9.28 -16.79
CA LEU A 424 -17.62 10.67 -16.52
C LEU A 424 -18.56 11.68 -17.18
N ALA A 425 -18.95 11.45 -18.43
CA ALA A 425 -19.90 12.32 -19.12
C ALA A 425 -21.28 12.34 -18.44
N GLN A 426 -21.75 11.20 -17.90
CA GLN A 426 -22.99 11.14 -17.12
C GLN A 426 -22.87 11.89 -15.78
N ILE A 427 -21.74 11.75 -15.07
CA ILE A 427 -21.47 12.46 -13.81
C ILE A 427 -21.34 13.97 -14.06
N TYR A 428 -20.64 14.40 -15.11
CA TYR A 428 -20.51 15.81 -15.48
C TYR A 428 -21.86 16.42 -15.93
N GLU A 429 -22.74 15.65 -16.58
CA GLU A 429 -24.10 16.09 -16.88
C GLU A 429 -25.01 16.13 -15.64
N LYS A 430 -24.80 15.26 -14.65
CA LYS A 430 -25.48 15.33 -13.35
C LYS A 430 -25.05 16.60 -12.61
N ASN A 431 -23.74 16.86 -12.57
CA ASN A 431 -23.15 18.03 -11.92
C ASN A 431 -23.54 19.35 -12.62
N SER A 432 -23.69 19.39 -13.95
CA SER A 432 -24.15 20.61 -14.65
C SER A 432 -25.59 21.01 -14.29
N LYS A 433 -26.38 20.10 -13.74
CA LYS A 433 -27.78 20.33 -13.32
C LYS A 433 -27.91 20.69 -11.84
N SER A 434 -26.98 20.23 -10.98
CA SER A 434 -26.95 20.57 -9.55
C SER A 434 -26.12 21.83 -9.27
N ASP A 435 -24.90 21.90 -9.77
CA ASP A 435 -24.02 23.07 -9.65
C ASP A 435 -24.38 24.10 -10.72
N LYS A 436 -25.28 25.01 -10.38
CA LYS A 436 -25.72 26.12 -11.26
C LYS A 436 -24.62 27.16 -11.53
N ILE A 437 -23.59 27.24 -10.70
CA ILE A 437 -22.52 28.25 -10.81
C ILE A 437 -21.53 27.80 -11.88
N ASN A 438 -20.99 26.59 -11.76
CA ASN A 438 -20.09 26.01 -12.75
C ASN A 438 -20.85 25.27 -13.88
N SER A 439 -22.18 25.33 -13.93
CA SER A 439 -23.03 24.60 -14.88
C SER A 439 -22.53 24.65 -16.33
N LYS A 440 -22.11 25.83 -16.82
CA LYS A 440 -21.55 26.00 -18.17
C LYS A 440 -20.23 25.24 -18.37
N ASN A 441 -19.38 25.16 -17.35
CA ASN A 441 -18.11 24.42 -17.35
C ASN A 441 -18.36 22.90 -17.27
N TRP A 442 -19.22 22.46 -16.35
CA TRP A 442 -19.64 21.05 -16.25
C TRP A 442 -20.33 20.56 -17.52
N GLN A 443 -21.18 21.38 -18.14
CA GLN A 443 -21.83 21.03 -19.42
C GLN A 443 -20.82 20.98 -20.57
N LYS A 444 -19.80 21.84 -20.58
CA LYS A 444 -18.69 21.77 -21.56
C LYS A 444 -17.88 20.48 -21.37
N LYS A 445 -17.51 20.14 -20.12
CA LYS A 445 -16.86 18.85 -19.80
C LYS A 445 -17.72 17.66 -20.26
N ALA A 446 -19.00 17.61 -19.88
CA ALA A 446 -19.92 16.55 -20.25
C ALA A 446 -20.05 16.39 -21.78
N ASN A 447 -20.22 17.50 -22.51
CA ASN A 447 -20.33 17.47 -23.98
C ASN A 447 -19.05 16.94 -24.63
N ASN A 448 -17.87 17.36 -24.14
CA ASN A 448 -16.58 16.85 -24.61
C ASN A 448 -16.44 15.35 -24.32
N SER A 449 -16.64 14.91 -23.06
CA SER A 449 -16.53 13.50 -22.68
C SER A 449 -17.52 12.61 -23.44
N TYR A 450 -18.75 13.07 -23.72
CA TYR A 450 -19.67 12.33 -24.60
C TYR A 450 -19.18 12.27 -26.05
N LEU A 451 -18.58 13.33 -26.60
CA LEU A 451 -18.00 13.33 -27.95
C LEU A 451 -16.80 12.37 -28.04
N ASP A 452 -15.96 12.33 -27.01
CA ASP A 452 -14.78 11.46 -26.98
C ASP A 452 -15.16 10.00 -26.74
N ALA A 453 -16.14 9.72 -25.86
CA ALA A 453 -16.76 8.40 -25.74
C ALA A 453 -17.41 7.95 -27.05
N TYR A 454 -18.05 8.86 -27.80
CA TYR A 454 -18.64 8.54 -29.11
C TYR A 454 -17.57 8.08 -30.12
N LYS A 455 -16.42 8.77 -30.17
CA LYS A 455 -15.27 8.34 -31.01
C LYS A 455 -14.75 6.98 -30.57
N GLN A 456 -14.52 6.79 -29.26
CA GLN A 456 -13.99 5.54 -28.71
C GLN A 456 -14.91 4.35 -29.05
N TYR A 457 -16.22 4.43 -28.78
CA TYR A 457 -17.16 3.38 -29.21
C TYR A 457 -17.25 3.21 -30.73
N SER A 458 -17.06 4.28 -31.53
CA SER A 458 -17.08 4.17 -32.99
C SER A 458 -15.92 3.30 -33.49
N ASN A 459 -14.73 3.43 -32.88
CA ASN A 459 -13.59 2.57 -33.17
C ASN A 459 -13.83 1.11 -32.72
N LEU A 460 -14.44 0.91 -31.55
CA LEU A 460 -14.75 -0.43 -31.01
C LEU A 460 -15.75 -1.26 -31.85
N ILE A 461 -16.47 -0.64 -32.79
CA ILE A 461 -17.28 -1.39 -33.79
C ILE A 461 -16.40 -2.30 -34.66
N GLU A 462 -15.14 -1.92 -34.92
CA GLU A 462 -14.22 -2.72 -35.74
C GLU A 462 -13.64 -3.94 -35.00
N HIS A 463 -14.01 -4.14 -33.72
CA HIS A 463 -13.58 -5.25 -32.90
C HIS A 463 -14.75 -6.22 -32.63
N PRO A 464 -14.79 -7.42 -33.26
CA PRO A 464 -15.98 -8.30 -33.27
C PRO A 464 -16.51 -8.73 -31.89
N ILE A 465 -15.65 -8.73 -30.86
CA ILE A 465 -15.99 -9.14 -29.50
C ILE A 465 -16.77 -8.03 -28.75
N GLU A 466 -16.49 -6.77 -29.04
CA GLU A 466 -17.01 -5.61 -28.29
C GLU A 466 -18.05 -4.81 -29.07
N ALA A 467 -18.09 -4.97 -30.40
CA ALA A 467 -19.05 -4.33 -31.31
C ALA A 467 -20.51 -4.43 -30.85
N ALA A 468 -20.93 -5.54 -30.23
CA ALA A 468 -22.29 -5.72 -29.70
C ALA A 468 -22.66 -4.68 -28.63
N HIS A 469 -21.72 -4.37 -27.73
CA HIS A 469 -21.90 -3.37 -26.68
C HIS A 469 -21.69 -1.95 -27.22
N ALA A 470 -20.67 -1.76 -28.07
CA ALA A 470 -20.39 -0.47 -28.70
C ALA A 470 -21.57 0.04 -29.55
N TYR A 471 -22.20 -0.83 -30.36
CA TYR A 471 -23.41 -0.49 -31.10
C TYR A 471 -24.57 -0.11 -30.16
N PHE A 472 -24.78 -0.82 -29.05
CA PHE A 472 -25.82 -0.47 -28.07
C PHE A 472 -25.57 0.90 -27.42
N ARG A 473 -24.31 1.19 -27.02
CA ARG A 473 -23.90 2.47 -26.45
C ARG A 473 -24.09 3.62 -27.44
N LEU A 474 -23.62 3.47 -28.67
CA LEU A 474 -23.79 4.47 -29.73
C LEU A 474 -25.27 4.68 -30.09
N ALA A 475 -26.08 3.63 -30.14
CA ALA A 475 -27.52 3.74 -30.37
C ALA A 475 -28.21 4.60 -29.30
N LEU A 476 -27.87 4.36 -28.02
CA LEU A 476 -28.37 5.15 -26.89
C LEU A 476 -27.88 6.62 -26.96
N MET A 477 -26.63 6.84 -27.33
CA MET A 477 -26.07 8.18 -27.51
C MET A 477 -26.75 8.96 -28.65
N LEU A 478 -26.98 8.32 -29.80
CA LEU A 478 -27.71 8.90 -30.95
C LEU A 478 -29.20 9.11 -30.66
N GLN A 479 -29.83 8.29 -29.82
CA GLN A 479 -31.21 8.46 -29.36
C GLN A 479 -31.38 9.72 -28.49
N PHE A 480 -30.40 10.02 -27.63
CA PHE A 480 -30.47 11.12 -26.65
C PHE A 480 -29.60 12.34 -26.99
N GLY A 481 -28.96 12.37 -28.15
CA GLY A 481 -28.14 13.51 -28.62
C GLY A 481 -26.88 13.73 -27.78
N LYS A 482 -26.20 12.65 -27.41
CA LYS A 482 -25.00 12.66 -26.56
C LYS A 482 -23.75 12.51 -27.41
N GLY A 483 -22.91 13.54 -27.44
CA GLY A 483 -21.67 13.58 -28.24
C GLY A 483 -21.89 13.77 -29.75
N ASN A 484 -23.12 13.58 -30.25
CA ASN A 484 -23.53 13.81 -31.62
C ASN A 484 -25.02 14.25 -31.65
N HIS A 485 -25.50 14.75 -32.79
CA HIS A 485 -26.91 15.13 -32.96
C HIS A 485 -27.86 13.93 -32.86
N VAL A 486 -29.12 14.21 -32.48
CA VAL A 486 -30.16 13.18 -32.33
C VAL A 486 -30.49 12.54 -33.68
N ASN A 487 -30.26 11.24 -33.83
CA ASN A 487 -30.46 10.49 -35.07
C ASN A 487 -31.20 9.17 -34.80
N TYR A 488 -32.53 9.24 -34.67
CA TYR A 488 -33.38 8.06 -34.42
C TYR A 488 -33.27 6.94 -35.47
N PRO A 489 -33.18 7.22 -36.79
CA PRO A 489 -32.98 6.17 -37.79
C PRO A 489 -31.67 5.38 -37.59
N LEU A 490 -30.55 6.07 -37.40
CA LEU A 490 -29.25 5.42 -37.19
C LEU A 490 -29.18 4.71 -35.82
N ALA A 491 -29.78 5.30 -34.78
CA ALA A 491 -29.93 4.65 -33.49
C ALA A 491 -30.69 3.32 -33.60
N LEU A 492 -31.79 3.28 -34.37
CA LEU A 492 -32.56 2.05 -34.58
C LEU A 492 -31.74 0.97 -35.30
N GLN A 493 -30.97 1.36 -36.34
CA GLN A 493 -30.05 0.45 -37.04
C GLN A 493 -28.96 -0.10 -36.12
N TYR A 494 -28.38 0.72 -35.24
CA TYR A 494 -27.36 0.28 -34.29
C TYR A 494 -27.96 -0.62 -33.19
N TYR A 495 -29.18 -0.36 -32.71
CA TYR A 495 -29.87 -1.32 -31.82
C TYR A 495 -30.19 -2.65 -32.53
N GLN A 496 -30.53 -2.63 -33.83
CA GLN A 496 -30.74 -3.86 -34.62
C GLN A 496 -29.44 -4.68 -34.70
N LYS A 497 -28.31 -4.05 -35.08
CA LYS A 497 -27.00 -4.70 -35.08
C LYS A 497 -26.57 -5.21 -33.70
N ALA A 498 -26.80 -4.45 -32.63
CA ALA A 498 -26.53 -4.90 -31.27
C ALA A 498 -27.36 -6.15 -30.91
N LYS A 499 -28.65 -6.19 -31.28
CA LYS A 499 -29.54 -7.35 -31.10
C LYS A 499 -29.06 -8.56 -31.91
N GLU A 500 -28.68 -8.37 -33.17
CA GLU A 500 -28.14 -9.41 -34.06
C GLU A 500 -26.86 -10.04 -33.50
N LEU A 501 -26.00 -9.22 -32.89
CA LEU A 501 -24.81 -9.65 -32.14
C LEU A 501 -25.12 -10.13 -30.70
N GLY A 502 -26.39 -10.42 -30.38
CA GLY A 502 -26.80 -11.08 -29.12
C GLY A 502 -27.02 -10.16 -27.91
N TYR A 503 -26.95 -8.83 -28.06
CA TYR A 503 -27.13 -7.89 -26.94
C TYR A 503 -28.60 -7.80 -26.51
N LYS A 504 -29.00 -8.65 -25.56
CA LYS A 504 -30.40 -8.91 -25.16
C LYS A 504 -31.26 -7.65 -24.96
N ILE A 505 -30.72 -6.63 -24.28
CA ILE A 505 -31.43 -5.38 -23.91
C ILE A 505 -31.77 -4.51 -25.14
N ALA A 506 -31.09 -4.69 -26.27
CA ALA A 506 -31.35 -3.91 -27.49
C ALA A 506 -32.75 -4.17 -28.07
N ALA A 507 -33.29 -5.38 -27.89
CA ALA A 507 -34.65 -5.72 -28.34
C ALA A 507 -35.74 -4.89 -27.63
N ASP A 508 -35.57 -4.63 -26.33
CA ASP A 508 -36.51 -3.82 -25.55
C ASP A 508 -36.45 -2.33 -25.94
N GLN A 509 -35.25 -1.81 -26.23
CA GLN A 509 -35.09 -0.43 -26.70
C GLN A 509 -35.71 -0.23 -28.10
N ILE A 510 -35.57 -1.20 -29.01
CA ILE A 510 -36.29 -1.19 -30.31
C ILE A 510 -37.80 -1.09 -30.08
N LYS A 511 -38.34 -1.93 -29.20
CA LYS A 511 -39.78 -1.97 -28.87
C LYS A 511 -40.26 -0.65 -28.24
N LEU A 512 -39.49 -0.06 -27.33
CA LEU A 512 -39.77 1.25 -26.72
C LEU A 512 -39.77 2.39 -27.76
N ILE A 513 -38.81 2.39 -28.69
CA ILE A 513 -38.75 3.40 -29.76
C ILE A 513 -39.94 3.25 -30.71
N GLN A 514 -40.29 2.03 -31.12
CA GLN A 514 -41.44 1.75 -31.98
C GLN A 514 -42.77 2.16 -31.31
N LEU A 515 -42.97 1.83 -30.03
CA LEU A 515 -44.13 2.27 -29.24
C LEU A 515 -44.24 3.80 -29.15
N ASN A 516 -43.12 4.49 -28.93
CA ASN A 516 -43.09 5.96 -28.84
C ASN A 516 -43.27 6.64 -30.20
N GLN A 517 -42.82 6.04 -31.30
CA GLN A 517 -43.14 6.50 -32.66
C GLN A 517 -44.62 6.27 -33.00
N GLY A 518 -45.21 5.15 -32.57
CA GLY A 518 -46.67 4.93 -32.64
C GLY A 518 -47.45 6.00 -31.87
N ARG A 519 -47.06 6.28 -30.62
CA ARG A 519 -47.63 7.38 -29.81
C ARG A 519 -47.47 8.75 -30.47
N LYS A 520 -46.36 9.05 -31.13
CA LYS A 520 -46.21 10.28 -31.92
C LYS A 520 -47.13 10.31 -33.16
N LYS A 521 -47.37 9.18 -33.83
CA LYS A 521 -48.36 9.11 -34.94
C LYS A 521 -49.80 9.31 -34.46
N LEU A 522 -50.17 8.83 -33.26
CA LEU A 522 -51.47 9.18 -32.65
C LEU A 522 -51.49 10.66 -32.21
N SER A 523 -50.45 11.15 -31.55
CA SER A 523 -50.34 12.54 -31.09
C SER A 523 -50.43 13.55 -32.25
N ASN A 524 -49.90 13.21 -33.43
CA ASN A 524 -49.95 14.06 -34.61
C ASN A 524 -51.29 13.96 -35.38
N LYS A 525 -52.19 13.01 -35.05
CA LYS A 525 -53.60 13.07 -35.48
C LYS A 525 -54.45 13.99 -34.60
N ASN A 526 -54.04 14.27 -33.37
CA ASN A 526 -54.80 15.06 -32.40
C ASN A 526 -54.43 16.56 -32.38
N LYS A 527 -53.86 17.08 -33.48
CA LYS A 527 -53.78 18.51 -33.77
C LYS A 527 -54.15 18.78 -35.23
N MET A 528 -55.42 19.07 -35.46
CA MET A 528 -55.90 19.66 -36.70
C MET A 528 -56.82 20.84 -36.40
N GLU A 529 -56.99 21.69 -37.41
CA GLU A 529 -57.50 23.06 -37.30
C GLU A 529 -59.05 23.15 -37.40
N PRO A 530 -59.69 24.34 -37.35
CA PRO A 530 -61.02 24.46 -36.74
C PRO A 530 -62.20 24.05 -37.63
N LYS A 531 -63.38 24.01 -36.97
CA LYS A 531 -64.71 23.77 -37.54
C LYS A 531 -64.90 24.28 -38.99
N LYS A 532 -65.33 23.35 -39.85
CA LYS A 532 -66.56 23.56 -40.64
C LYS A 532 -67.25 22.23 -40.96
N ILE A 533 -68.59 22.27 -40.90
CA ILE A 533 -69.54 21.31 -41.48
C ILE A 533 -69.67 19.94 -40.77
N SER A 534 -70.88 19.72 -40.25
CA SER A 534 -71.53 18.48 -39.79
C SER A 534 -72.20 17.74 -40.99
N PRO A 535 -72.73 16.48 -40.90
CA PRO A 535 -73.29 15.86 -39.70
C PRO A 535 -73.10 14.33 -39.47
N GLN A 536 -73.44 13.91 -38.24
CA GLN A 536 -74.23 12.73 -37.76
C GLN A 536 -74.15 11.32 -38.40
N GLN A 537 -74.68 10.37 -37.59
CA GLN A 537 -75.05 8.97 -37.85
C GLN A 537 -73.85 7.99 -37.79
N GLU A 538 -73.78 7.06 -36.82
CA GLU A 538 -74.63 5.86 -36.58
C GLU A 538 -74.43 4.80 -37.67
N ASN A 539 -74.55 3.49 -37.46
CA ASN A 539 -74.49 2.58 -36.29
C ASN A 539 -74.36 1.16 -36.89
N GLU A 540 -73.87 0.18 -36.13
CA GLU A 540 -74.08 -1.29 -36.22
C GLU A 540 -72.97 -1.93 -35.35
N GLU A 541 -73.26 -2.75 -34.33
CA GLU A 541 -73.85 -4.10 -34.37
C GLU A 541 -72.92 -5.08 -35.13
N ASP A 542 -72.51 -6.23 -34.57
CA ASP A 542 -73.42 -7.18 -33.94
C ASP A 542 -72.83 -8.12 -32.85
N LYS A 543 -73.76 -8.71 -32.05
CA LYS A 543 -73.89 -10.08 -31.46
C LYS A 543 -72.63 -11.00 -31.38
N THR A 544 -72.45 -11.97 -30.45
CA THR A 544 -73.18 -12.64 -29.34
C THR A 544 -72.18 -13.64 -28.69
N GLU A 545 -72.35 -14.41 -27.61
CA GLU A 545 -72.99 -14.46 -26.27
C GLU A 545 -72.47 -15.80 -25.63
N GLN A 546 -72.72 -16.31 -24.41
CA GLN A 546 -73.55 -16.05 -23.21
C GLN A 546 -72.75 -16.66 -22.00
N ASP A 547 -73.16 -16.93 -20.75
CA ASP A 547 -74.36 -16.79 -19.91
C ASP A 547 -73.90 -16.74 -18.42
N THR A 548 -74.86 -16.64 -17.49
CA THR A 548 -74.86 -17.06 -16.08
C THR A 548 -74.41 -16.08 -14.98
N LYS A 549 -75.40 -15.24 -14.60
CA LYS A 549 -76.09 -15.24 -13.28
C LYS A 549 -75.48 -14.58 -12.02
N THR A 550 -76.42 -13.89 -11.34
CA THR A 550 -76.62 -13.71 -9.88
C THR A 550 -75.72 -12.77 -9.05
N THR A 551 -76.30 -11.60 -8.75
CA THR A 551 -76.50 -10.99 -7.41
C THR A 551 -75.33 -10.99 -6.40
N ASP A 552 -74.82 -9.81 -6.06
CA ASP A 552 -75.25 -9.07 -4.85
C ASP A 552 -74.59 -7.69 -4.72
N ALA A 553 -75.12 -6.83 -3.85
CA ALA A 553 -74.58 -5.50 -3.56
C ALA A 553 -73.89 -5.43 -2.18
N PRO A 554 -72.59 -5.06 -2.12
CA PRO A 554 -71.97 -4.64 -0.87
C PRO A 554 -71.20 -3.32 -0.96
N THR A 555 -71.49 -2.43 0.00
CA THR A 555 -70.59 -1.43 0.63
C THR A 555 -69.35 -0.92 -0.12
N GLN A 556 -69.24 0.40 -0.31
CA GLN A 556 -67.96 1.05 -0.66
C GLN A 556 -66.87 0.68 0.35
N LYS A 557 -65.76 0.08 -0.12
CA LYS A 557 -64.55 -0.11 0.68
C LYS A 557 -63.76 1.20 0.77
N LEU A 558 -63.30 1.55 1.97
CA LEU A 558 -62.28 2.58 2.14
C LEU A 558 -60.97 2.14 1.44
N PRO A 559 -60.19 3.08 0.89
CA PRO A 559 -58.91 2.78 0.25
C PRO A 559 -57.90 2.23 1.27
N THR A 560 -57.02 1.32 0.83
CA THR A 560 -55.96 0.80 1.72
C THR A 560 -54.86 1.83 1.95
N PRO A 561 -54.12 1.78 3.08
CA PRO A 561 -53.04 2.73 3.37
C PRO A 561 -52.03 2.89 2.23
N ASN A 562 -51.63 1.79 1.58
CA ASN A 562 -50.69 1.83 0.45
C ASN A 562 -51.27 2.55 -0.79
N GLN A 563 -52.59 2.50 -1.01
CA GLN A 563 -53.22 3.24 -2.09
C GLN A 563 -53.24 4.75 -1.77
N VAL A 564 -53.63 5.14 -0.56
CA VAL A 564 -53.59 6.54 -0.12
C VAL A 564 -52.15 7.11 -0.22
N ILE A 565 -51.16 6.33 0.23
CA ILE A 565 -49.73 6.70 0.14
C ILE A 565 -49.27 6.87 -1.31
N GLN A 566 -49.65 5.96 -2.23
CA GLN A 566 -49.33 6.08 -3.65
C GLN A 566 -50.00 7.29 -4.30
N GLU A 567 -51.28 7.53 -4.03
CA GLU A 567 -52.04 8.64 -4.60
C GLU A 567 -51.46 9.99 -4.13
N PHE A 568 -51.24 10.14 -2.82
CA PHE A 568 -50.64 11.34 -2.21
C PHE A 568 -49.20 11.57 -2.68
N SER A 569 -48.35 10.53 -2.70
CA SER A 569 -47.01 10.62 -3.27
C SER A 569 -47.04 11.03 -4.75
N SER A 570 -48.04 10.58 -5.52
CA SER A 570 -48.21 11.05 -6.90
C SER A 570 -48.55 12.54 -6.97
N LEU A 571 -49.39 13.08 -6.08
CA LEU A 571 -49.75 14.50 -6.04
C LEU A 571 -48.56 15.39 -5.63
N ILE A 572 -47.79 14.96 -4.65
CA ILE A 572 -46.52 15.58 -4.23
C ILE A 572 -45.50 15.58 -5.39
N LEU A 573 -45.31 14.45 -6.07
CA LEU A 573 -44.42 14.36 -7.26
C LEU A 573 -44.92 15.20 -8.45
N LYS A 574 -46.24 15.38 -8.59
CA LYS A 574 -46.88 16.30 -9.55
C LYS A 574 -46.85 17.77 -9.10
N LYS A 575 -46.30 18.08 -7.92
CA LYS A 575 -46.23 19.43 -7.30
C LYS A 575 -47.60 20.09 -7.02
N LYS A 576 -48.65 19.29 -6.81
CA LYS A 576 -50.01 19.74 -6.51
C LYS A 576 -50.24 19.69 -4.99
N PHE A 577 -49.59 20.58 -4.26
CA PHE A 577 -49.51 20.51 -2.79
C PHE A 577 -50.85 20.76 -2.10
N ASP A 578 -51.64 21.73 -2.58
CA ASP A 578 -52.95 22.06 -2.00
C ASP A 578 -53.98 20.95 -2.23
N GLU A 579 -53.90 20.27 -3.39
CA GLU A 579 -54.70 19.08 -3.68
C GLU A 579 -54.26 17.88 -2.82
N ALA A 580 -52.96 17.72 -2.57
CA ALA A 580 -52.43 16.69 -1.69
C ALA A 580 -52.88 16.90 -0.23
N LEU A 581 -52.88 18.15 0.25
CA LEU A 581 -53.35 18.53 1.58
C LEU A 581 -54.86 18.27 1.74
N ASN A 582 -55.67 18.77 0.80
CA ASN A 582 -57.11 18.52 0.75
C ASN A 582 -57.45 17.02 0.63
N TYR A 583 -56.61 16.21 -0.03
CA TYR A 583 -56.81 14.76 -0.16
C TYR A 583 -56.64 14.03 1.18
N ILE A 584 -55.64 14.38 2.00
CA ILE A 584 -55.48 13.80 3.35
C ILE A 584 -56.57 14.30 4.32
N GLN A 585 -57.03 15.54 4.17
CA GLN A 585 -58.04 16.15 5.05
C GLN A 585 -59.48 15.62 4.85
N GLN A 586 -59.72 14.66 3.93
CA GLN A 586 -61.03 14.03 3.76
C GLN A 586 -61.33 13.09 4.95
N GLU A 587 -62.51 13.21 5.57
CA GLU A 587 -62.89 12.39 6.74
C GLU A 587 -62.86 10.87 6.46
N SER A 588 -63.17 10.47 5.22
CA SER A 588 -63.10 9.10 4.70
C SER A 588 -61.67 8.55 4.54
N ILE A 589 -60.66 9.40 4.61
CA ILE A 589 -59.23 9.06 4.55
C ILE A 589 -58.58 9.22 5.93
N ALA A 590 -58.93 10.27 6.69
CA ALA A 590 -58.52 10.44 8.09
C ALA A 590 -59.01 9.28 8.99
N THR A 591 -60.08 8.58 8.61
CA THR A 591 -60.53 7.36 9.30
C THR A 591 -59.69 6.10 9.02
N VAL A 592 -58.89 6.07 7.93
CA VAL A 592 -58.04 4.92 7.57
C VAL A 592 -56.84 4.77 8.53
N PHE A 593 -56.32 5.88 9.06
CA PHE A 593 -55.07 5.92 9.85
C PHE A 593 -55.25 5.97 11.37
N LYS A 594 -56.49 5.79 11.88
CA LYS A 594 -56.85 5.91 13.32
C LYS A 594 -56.23 4.90 14.31
N LYS A 595 -55.09 4.28 13.96
CA LYS A 595 -54.27 3.40 14.82
C LYS A 595 -52.75 3.51 14.56
N ASN A 596 -52.18 4.72 14.65
CA ASN A 596 -50.85 4.96 15.26
C ASN A 596 -50.49 6.46 15.27
N VAL A 597 -50.67 7.13 16.42
CA VAL A 597 -50.29 8.56 16.59
C VAL A 597 -48.78 8.77 16.37
N LEU A 598 -47.96 7.77 16.71
CA LEU A 598 -46.50 7.80 16.52
C LEU A 598 -46.09 7.88 15.04
N ASP A 599 -46.92 7.41 14.11
CA ASP A 599 -46.59 7.42 12.67
C ASP A 599 -47.09 8.70 11.97
N GLU A 600 -48.18 9.31 12.45
CA GLU A 600 -48.56 10.68 12.08
C GLU A 600 -47.47 11.69 12.49
N VAL A 601 -46.90 11.54 13.70
CA VAL A 601 -45.82 12.40 14.20
C VAL A 601 -44.54 12.27 13.37
N LYS A 602 -44.18 11.06 12.91
CA LYS A 602 -43.08 10.86 11.95
C LYS A 602 -43.36 11.49 10.59
N TYR A 603 -44.61 11.48 10.14
CA TYR A 603 -45.02 12.15 8.89
C TYR A 603 -44.93 13.67 9.00
N LEU A 604 -45.41 14.25 10.10
CA LEU A 604 -45.27 15.69 10.39
C LEU A 604 -43.80 16.09 10.57
N TRP A 605 -42.98 15.25 11.21
CA TRP A 605 -41.53 15.43 11.27
C TRP A 605 -40.93 15.46 9.86
N ALA A 606 -41.22 14.47 9.00
CA ALA A 606 -40.70 14.42 7.63
C ALA A 606 -41.15 15.62 6.77
N ILE A 607 -42.32 16.20 7.03
CA ILE A 607 -42.78 17.45 6.40
C ILE A 607 -41.96 18.65 6.90
N ALA A 608 -41.74 18.77 8.21
CA ALA A 608 -40.93 19.83 8.80
C ALA A 608 -39.44 19.74 8.38
N ASP A 609 -38.90 18.52 8.34
CA ASP A 609 -37.52 18.22 7.91
C ASP A 609 -37.32 18.58 6.42
N GLY A 610 -38.28 18.21 5.55
CA GLY A 610 -38.30 18.61 4.13
C GLY A 610 -38.61 20.11 3.88
N ILE A 611 -39.01 20.86 4.90
CA ILE A 611 -39.07 22.33 4.89
C ILE A 611 -37.75 22.91 5.41
N SER A 612 -37.15 22.31 6.45
CA SER A 612 -35.85 22.68 7.00
C SER A 612 -34.72 22.50 5.99
N GLU A 613 -34.67 21.37 5.26
CA GLU A 613 -33.74 21.16 4.13
C GLU A 613 -33.80 22.32 3.13
N LYS A 614 -35.01 22.74 2.72
CA LYS A 614 -35.17 23.88 1.80
C LYS A 614 -34.68 25.18 2.43
N PHE A 615 -34.93 25.40 3.72
CA PHE A 615 -34.49 26.62 4.39
C PHE A 615 -32.97 26.68 4.56
N GLN A 616 -32.32 25.58 4.95
CA GLN A 616 -30.86 25.45 4.96
C GLN A 616 -30.28 25.63 3.55
N HIS A 617 -30.92 25.07 2.52
CA HIS A 617 -30.47 25.21 1.13
C HIS A 617 -30.55 26.66 0.63
N CYS A 618 -31.54 27.44 1.10
CA CYS A 618 -31.65 28.89 0.86
C CYS A 618 -30.69 29.74 1.71
N LYS A 619 -30.27 29.28 2.89
CA LYS A 619 -29.30 29.97 3.77
C LYS A 619 -27.93 30.18 3.08
N ASN A 620 -27.60 29.33 2.11
CA ASN A 620 -26.40 29.42 1.28
C ASN A 620 -26.57 30.31 0.02
N THR A 621 -27.64 31.11 -0.06
CA THR A 621 -27.85 32.10 -1.13
C THR A 621 -28.22 33.45 -0.55
N GLU A 622 -27.45 34.50 -0.85
CA GLU A 622 -27.67 35.88 -0.37
C GLU A 622 -28.91 36.54 -1.02
N LYS A 623 -30.12 36.08 -0.64
CA LYS A 623 -31.41 36.78 -0.72
C LYS A 623 -32.53 35.94 -0.08
N ILE A 624 -32.72 36.11 1.24
CA ILE A 624 -33.92 35.63 1.93
C ILE A 624 -34.99 36.73 1.83
N SER A 625 -36.21 36.37 1.40
CA SER A 625 -37.40 37.19 1.68
C SER A 625 -38.00 36.77 3.01
N SER A 626 -38.37 37.75 3.85
CA SER A 626 -38.87 37.52 5.22
C SER A 626 -40.05 36.53 5.29
N THR A 627 -40.87 36.48 4.24
CA THR A 627 -42.00 35.55 4.06
C THR A 627 -41.61 34.07 4.24
N LEU A 628 -40.48 33.62 3.69
CA LEU A 628 -40.08 32.21 3.78
C LEU A 628 -39.58 31.82 5.18
N SER A 629 -39.06 32.79 5.95
CA SER A 629 -38.66 32.56 7.35
C SER A 629 -39.87 32.41 8.25
N HIS A 630 -40.90 33.24 8.04
CA HIS A 630 -42.17 33.19 8.77
C HIS A 630 -42.88 31.85 8.55
N GLN A 631 -43.02 31.43 7.29
CA GLN A 631 -43.65 30.15 6.92
C GLN A 631 -42.95 28.91 7.51
N ALA A 632 -41.62 28.95 7.65
CA ALA A 632 -40.88 27.87 8.31
C ALA A 632 -41.13 27.86 9.82
N GLN A 633 -41.11 29.01 10.49
CA GLN A 633 -41.41 29.13 11.92
C GLN A 633 -42.87 28.76 12.25
N GLU A 634 -43.83 29.11 11.39
CA GLU A 634 -45.24 28.69 11.51
C GLU A 634 -45.39 27.17 11.41
N ALA A 635 -44.76 26.52 10.43
CA ALA A 635 -44.80 25.06 10.27
C ALA A 635 -44.24 24.33 11.52
N PHE A 636 -43.13 24.80 12.09
CA PHE A 636 -42.63 24.23 13.35
C PHE A 636 -43.57 24.51 14.54
N ASN A 637 -44.20 25.69 14.61
CA ASN A 637 -45.17 26.00 15.67
C ASN A 637 -46.43 25.10 15.61
N GLU A 638 -46.91 24.73 14.42
CA GLU A 638 -47.99 23.74 14.27
C GLU A 638 -47.56 22.35 14.77
N VAL A 639 -46.36 21.89 14.42
CA VAL A 639 -45.81 20.61 14.92
C VAL A 639 -45.69 20.61 16.44
N ILE A 640 -45.20 21.72 17.04
CA ILE A 640 -45.09 21.89 18.50
C ILE A 640 -46.48 21.88 19.16
N GLN A 641 -47.49 22.54 18.58
CA GLN A 641 -48.87 22.52 19.09
C GLN A 641 -49.51 21.13 18.97
N PHE A 642 -49.34 20.44 17.84
CA PHE A 642 -49.86 19.09 17.65
C PHE A 642 -49.25 18.12 18.67
N ALA A 643 -47.92 18.13 18.81
CA ALA A 643 -47.22 17.31 19.80
C ALA A 643 -47.65 17.63 21.24
N LYS A 644 -47.75 18.91 21.63
CA LYS A 644 -48.22 19.31 22.97
C LYS A 644 -49.68 18.91 23.25
N ASN A 645 -50.55 18.90 22.25
CA ASN A 645 -51.94 18.47 22.41
C ASN A 645 -52.10 16.94 22.43
N ALA A 646 -51.25 16.19 21.72
CA ALA A 646 -51.15 14.74 21.89
C ALA A 646 -50.67 14.38 23.31
N LEU A 647 -49.66 15.09 23.82
CA LEU A 647 -49.03 14.84 25.12
C LEU A 647 -50.03 14.97 26.30
N LYS A 648 -51.02 15.88 26.20
CA LYS A 648 -52.12 16.01 27.20
C LYS A 648 -52.94 14.73 27.40
N ASN A 649 -52.98 13.84 26.41
CA ASN A 649 -53.78 12.61 26.42
C ASN A 649 -52.94 11.35 26.71
N ILE A 650 -51.65 11.51 27.06
CA ILE A 650 -50.70 10.42 27.31
C ILE A 650 -50.28 10.45 28.78
N SER A 651 -50.27 9.30 29.45
CA SER A 651 -49.78 9.22 30.85
C SER A 651 -48.30 9.61 30.93
N ALA A 652 -47.95 10.40 31.96
CA ALA A 652 -46.55 10.73 32.30
C ALA A 652 -45.66 9.50 32.59
N THR A 653 -46.26 8.32 32.74
CA THR A 653 -45.55 7.04 32.90
C THR A 653 -45.38 6.25 31.60
N SER A 654 -45.85 6.74 30.45
CA SER A 654 -45.68 6.05 29.16
C SER A 654 -44.27 6.31 28.57
N PRO A 655 -43.60 5.31 27.97
CA PRO A 655 -42.42 5.52 27.13
C PRO A 655 -42.65 6.53 25.99
N ASP A 656 -43.88 6.65 25.50
CA ASP A 656 -44.25 7.62 24.47
C ASP A 656 -44.13 9.06 25.00
N TYR A 657 -44.49 9.32 26.26
CA TYR A 657 -44.46 10.65 26.87
C TYR A 657 -43.06 11.27 26.78
N THR A 658 -42.03 10.48 27.08
CA THR A 658 -40.63 10.90 26.94
C THR A 658 -40.23 11.15 25.49
N GLN A 659 -40.71 10.35 24.52
CA GLN A 659 -40.43 10.59 23.10
C GLN A 659 -41.13 11.86 22.57
N PHE A 660 -42.41 12.06 22.90
CA PHE A 660 -43.14 13.28 22.57
C PHE A 660 -42.49 14.52 23.19
N GLN A 661 -42.00 14.44 24.43
CA GLN A 661 -41.27 15.54 25.06
C GLN A 661 -39.93 15.82 24.38
N SER A 662 -39.16 14.80 23.99
CA SER A 662 -37.93 14.99 23.19
C SER A 662 -38.24 15.62 21.83
N ILE A 663 -39.33 15.23 21.17
CA ILE A 663 -39.76 15.77 19.87
C ILE A 663 -40.15 17.26 19.99
N ILE A 664 -40.88 17.64 21.04
CA ILE A 664 -41.17 19.06 21.33
C ILE A 664 -39.88 19.84 21.55
N ASN A 665 -38.99 19.36 22.41
CA ASN A 665 -37.75 20.06 22.75
C ASN A 665 -36.85 20.26 21.50
N LEU A 666 -36.80 19.28 20.60
CA LEU A 666 -36.07 19.37 19.33
C LEU A 666 -36.74 20.30 18.32
N ALA A 667 -38.08 20.25 18.19
CA ALA A 667 -38.81 21.14 17.30
C ALA A 667 -38.75 22.61 17.76
N GLU A 668 -38.74 22.87 19.07
CA GLU A 668 -38.50 24.20 19.65
C GLU A 668 -37.07 24.68 19.37
N LEU A 669 -36.06 23.81 19.56
CA LEU A 669 -34.67 24.12 19.24
C LEU A 669 -34.46 24.47 17.75
N GLU A 670 -35.01 23.67 16.83
CA GLU A 670 -34.87 23.91 15.39
C GLU A 670 -35.65 25.15 14.94
N ARG A 671 -36.84 25.42 15.50
CA ARG A 671 -37.57 26.68 15.27
C ARG A 671 -36.74 27.89 15.70
N ASP A 672 -36.16 27.84 16.90
CA ASP A 672 -35.43 28.98 17.48
C ASP A 672 -34.05 29.17 16.83
N ASN A 673 -33.52 28.15 16.16
CA ASN A 673 -32.36 28.22 15.26
C ASN A 673 -32.67 28.92 13.91
N ILE A 674 -33.94 29.18 13.57
CA ILE A 674 -34.35 29.96 12.37
C ILE A 674 -34.23 31.46 12.68
N TYR A 675 -32.96 31.87 12.89
CA TYR A 675 -32.45 33.21 13.23
C TYR A 675 -32.99 33.83 14.54
N PRO A 676 -32.11 34.14 15.52
CA PRO A 676 -32.54 34.77 16.77
C PRO A 676 -33.06 36.20 16.54
N HIS A 677 -34.11 36.57 17.27
CA HIS A 677 -34.65 37.92 17.25
C HIS A 677 -33.63 38.95 17.74
N LYS A 678 -33.42 39.99 16.93
CA LYS A 678 -32.58 41.15 17.26
C LYS A 678 -33.27 42.03 18.30
N LEU A 679 -33.04 41.76 19.58
CA LEU A 679 -33.51 42.57 20.69
C LEU A 679 -32.51 43.71 21.00
N GLU A 680 -32.92 44.91 20.59
CA GLU A 680 -32.55 46.25 21.07
C GLU A 680 -31.19 46.46 21.77
N LEU A 681 -30.32 47.22 21.09
CA LEU A 681 -29.43 48.18 21.77
C LEU A 681 -29.10 49.38 20.88
N SER A 682 -30.15 50.00 20.32
CA SER A 682 -30.07 51.26 19.58
C SER A 682 -30.60 52.41 20.42
N ASN A 683 -29.79 52.88 21.38
CA ASN A 683 -30.02 54.14 22.09
C ASN A 683 -28.71 54.65 22.75
N VAL A 684 -27.94 55.44 22.01
CA VAL A 684 -27.14 56.60 22.46
C VAL A 684 -26.53 57.27 21.20
N ILE A 685 -26.98 58.49 20.91
CA ILE A 685 -26.23 59.67 20.40
C ILE A 685 -24.99 59.32 19.53
N ALA A 686 -24.94 59.45 18.19
CA ALA A 686 -25.49 60.44 17.25
C ALA A 686 -24.93 61.88 17.38
N THR A 687 -23.85 62.21 16.66
CA THR A 687 -23.53 63.58 16.16
C THR A 687 -22.40 63.57 15.11
N HIS A 688 -22.56 64.41 14.06
CA HIS A 688 -21.56 64.99 13.14
C HIS A 688 -20.62 64.09 12.28
N GLU A 689 -20.05 64.57 11.16
CA GLU A 689 -20.59 65.19 9.93
C GLU A 689 -19.43 65.50 8.94
N HIS A 690 -19.75 65.83 7.67
CA HIS A 690 -18.84 66.30 6.59
C HIS A 690 -17.79 65.27 6.05
N GLN A 691 -17.72 64.93 4.76
CA GLN A 691 -17.38 65.73 3.54
C GLN A 691 -15.86 66.04 3.45
N THR A 692 -15.14 65.91 2.32
CA THR A 692 -15.51 65.75 0.88
C THR A 692 -14.34 65.22 0.02
N ALA A 693 -14.66 64.53 -1.10
CA ALA A 693 -13.84 64.39 -2.35
C ALA A 693 -12.42 63.73 -2.27
N SER A 694 -11.82 63.14 -3.32
CA SER A 694 -12.24 62.86 -4.72
C SER A 694 -11.48 61.65 -5.31
N LEU A 695 -12.05 61.01 -6.34
CA LEU A 695 -11.54 59.87 -7.14
C LEU A 695 -10.50 60.32 -8.20
N PRO A 696 -9.82 59.42 -8.97
CA PRO A 696 -9.86 57.93 -9.03
C PRO A 696 -8.52 57.30 -8.52
N VAL A 697 -7.96 56.12 -8.85
CA VAL A 697 -8.06 55.12 -9.96
C VAL A 697 -7.82 53.67 -9.45
N GLN A 698 -8.05 52.69 -10.32
CA GLN A 698 -7.78 51.23 -10.24
C GLN A 698 -6.32 50.89 -9.87
N THR A 699 -6.00 49.81 -9.13
CA THR A 699 -6.43 48.41 -9.34
C THR A 699 -6.66 47.63 -8.03
N THR A 700 -7.58 46.65 -8.03
CA THR A 700 -7.96 45.88 -6.83
C THR A 700 -7.89 44.36 -7.02
N PRO A 701 -7.06 43.65 -6.24
CA PRO A 701 -7.37 42.29 -5.79
C PRO A 701 -8.58 42.33 -4.84
N ILE A 702 -9.37 41.25 -4.78
CA ILE A 702 -10.52 41.18 -3.87
C ILE A 702 -10.09 40.48 -2.58
N GLU A 703 -9.66 41.28 -1.60
CA GLU A 703 -9.77 40.87 -0.20
C GLU A 703 -11.23 41.06 0.25
N LYS A 704 -11.79 40.05 0.94
CA LYS A 704 -12.98 40.22 1.78
C LYS A 704 -12.53 40.19 3.23
N GLU A 705 -12.59 41.34 3.90
CA GLU A 705 -12.27 41.42 5.32
C GLU A 705 -13.25 40.59 6.15
N ILE A 706 -12.70 39.81 7.08
CA ILE A 706 -13.45 39.17 8.17
C ILE A 706 -13.65 40.25 9.26
N PRO A 707 -14.86 40.45 9.81
CA PRO A 707 -15.13 41.50 10.78
C PRO A 707 -14.23 41.40 12.03
N ALA A 708 -13.88 42.57 12.59
CA ALA A 708 -12.79 42.73 13.54
C ALA A 708 -13.14 42.39 15.00
N GLU A 709 -13.62 41.17 15.27
CA GLU A 709 -13.65 40.63 16.64
C GLU A 709 -12.32 39.91 16.94
N SER A 710 -11.37 40.66 17.51
CA SER A 710 -10.10 40.20 18.09
C SER A 710 -9.34 39.11 17.30
N LYS A 711 -8.75 39.46 16.15
CA LYS A 711 -7.60 38.71 15.62
C LYS A 711 -6.49 38.70 16.70
N PRO A 712 -5.89 37.55 17.05
CA PRO A 712 -4.84 37.48 18.07
C PRO A 712 -3.60 38.23 17.57
N GLN A 713 -3.23 39.30 18.28
CA GLN A 713 -2.02 40.07 17.98
C GLN A 713 -0.79 39.33 18.52
N PRO A 714 0.27 39.13 17.72
CA PRO A 714 1.50 38.54 18.21
C PRO A 714 2.24 39.51 19.13
N ILE A 715 2.95 38.99 20.13
CA ILE A 715 3.99 39.74 20.82
C ILE A 715 5.20 39.78 19.89
N ILE A 716 5.72 40.99 19.62
CA ILE A 716 6.80 41.23 18.66
C ILE A 716 8.10 41.52 19.41
N TYR A 717 9.10 40.67 19.20
CA TYR A 717 10.42 40.81 19.83
C TYR A 717 11.47 41.12 18.76
N ARG A 718 12.22 42.22 18.91
CA ARG A 718 13.36 42.53 18.04
C ARG A 718 14.57 41.68 18.44
N HIS A 719 15.08 40.88 17.51
CA HIS A 719 16.23 40.00 17.73
C HIS A 719 16.84 39.61 16.36
N THR A 720 18.16 39.44 16.28
CA THR A 720 18.87 39.15 15.02
C THR A 720 19.50 37.77 15.05
N PHE A 721 19.03 36.87 14.19
CA PHE A 721 19.68 35.57 13.98
C PHE A 721 20.63 35.63 12.76
N PRO A 722 21.86 35.08 12.85
CA PRO A 722 22.64 34.79 11.67
C PRO A 722 21.93 33.68 10.87
N LEU A 723 21.94 33.78 9.55
CA LEU A 723 21.39 32.77 8.64
C LEU A 723 22.46 32.40 7.62
N ASN A 724 22.51 31.14 7.21
CA ASN A 724 23.39 30.69 6.14
C ASN A 724 22.99 31.33 4.80
N ASP A 725 23.96 31.49 3.89
CA ASP A 725 23.71 32.10 2.58
C ASP A 725 22.63 31.36 1.77
N ASN A 726 22.53 30.05 1.97
CA ASN A 726 21.53 29.18 1.34
C ASN A 726 20.09 29.49 1.78
N ALA A 727 19.80 29.62 3.09
CA ALA A 727 18.46 30.01 3.53
C ALA A 727 18.16 31.46 3.15
N ASN A 728 19.15 32.37 3.25
CA ASN A 728 18.99 33.75 2.78
C ASN A 728 18.62 33.82 1.29
N ALA A 729 19.24 33.00 0.44
CA ALA A 729 18.91 32.93 -0.99
C ALA A 729 17.50 32.37 -1.24
N ILE A 730 17.07 31.33 -0.52
CA ILE A 730 15.72 30.77 -0.63
C ILE A 730 14.65 31.75 -0.12
N LEU A 731 14.84 32.33 1.07
CA LEU A 731 13.97 33.37 1.64
C LEU A 731 13.82 34.55 0.68
N LYS A 732 14.93 35.03 0.11
CA LYS A 732 14.93 36.11 -0.89
C LYS A 732 14.18 35.72 -2.16
N THR A 733 14.35 34.49 -2.66
CA THR A 733 13.64 33.99 -3.84
C THR A 733 12.13 33.96 -3.60
N LEU A 734 11.68 33.45 -2.44
CA LEU A 734 10.27 33.43 -2.05
C LEU A 734 9.70 34.85 -1.89
N THR A 735 10.41 35.74 -1.20
CA THR A 735 9.99 37.14 -0.99
C THR A 735 9.88 37.90 -2.32
N GLN A 736 10.80 37.68 -3.27
CA GLN A 736 10.82 38.32 -4.59
C GLN A 736 9.60 37.98 -5.46
N VAL A 737 8.97 36.82 -5.26
CA VAL A 737 7.73 36.43 -5.96
C VAL A 737 6.47 36.75 -5.15
N GLY A 738 6.59 37.52 -4.06
CA GLY A 738 5.47 37.98 -3.24
C GLY A 738 4.97 36.96 -2.21
N ALA A 739 5.79 35.98 -1.83
CA ALA A 739 5.46 35.08 -0.72
C ALA A 739 5.82 35.72 0.63
N ILE A 740 5.01 35.43 1.65
CA ILE A 740 5.45 35.52 3.04
C ILE A 740 6.43 34.38 3.27
N ALA A 741 7.65 34.66 3.71
CA ALA A 741 8.68 33.65 3.96
C ALA A 741 9.37 33.94 5.30
N MET A 742 9.30 32.97 6.21
CA MET A 742 9.77 33.11 7.60
C MET A 742 10.60 31.89 8.00
N ILE A 743 11.52 32.06 8.95
CA ILE A 743 12.10 30.91 9.66
C ILE A 743 11.12 30.46 10.75
N HIS A 744 11.12 29.18 11.10
CA HIS A 744 10.15 28.59 12.01
C HIS A 744 10.75 27.76 13.16
N GLY A 745 10.10 27.80 14.32
CA GLY A 745 10.12 26.76 15.34
C GLY A 745 11.50 26.37 15.88
N GLY A 746 12.00 25.20 15.46
CA GLY A 746 13.15 24.54 16.08
C GLY A 746 14.43 25.35 16.05
N TYR A 747 14.69 26.04 14.94
CA TYR A 747 15.86 26.88 14.72
C TYR A 747 15.88 28.09 15.66
N ILE A 748 14.77 28.83 15.69
CA ILE A 748 14.57 30.03 16.54
C ILE A 748 14.77 29.68 18.01
N ARG A 749 14.11 28.61 18.46
CA ARG A 749 14.16 28.14 19.84
C ARG A 749 15.59 27.83 20.28
N ASP A 750 16.32 27.02 19.51
CA ASP A 750 17.64 26.56 19.92
C ASP A 750 18.70 27.67 19.77
N TYR A 751 18.61 28.53 18.75
CA TYR A 751 19.49 29.70 18.64
C TYR A 751 19.26 30.69 19.78
N TYR A 752 18.01 31.07 20.07
CA TYR A 752 17.69 32.03 21.12
C TYR A 752 18.20 31.58 22.51
N LEU A 753 18.17 30.27 22.78
CA LEU A 753 18.77 29.69 24.00
C LEU A 753 20.31 29.68 24.00
N ILE A 754 20.97 29.57 22.85
CA ILE A 754 22.43 29.72 22.74
C ILE A 754 22.83 31.18 22.99
N ASP A 755 22.14 32.11 22.33
CA ASP A 755 22.47 33.54 22.32
C ASP A 755 22.21 34.20 23.68
N GLN A 756 20.97 34.14 24.18
CA GLN A 756 20.55 34.83 25.39
C GLN A 756 20.87 34.07 26.69
N TYR A 757 21.06 32.74 26.60
CA TYR A 757 21.20 31.87 27.78
C TYR A 757 22.39 30.89 27.74
N HIS A 758 23.25 30.99 26.71
CA HIS A 758 24.50 30.22 26.57
C HIS A 758 24.35 28.70 26.68
N TYR A 759 23.22 28.16 26.21
CA TYR A 759 23.05 26.71 26.10
C TYR A 759 24.00 26.11 25.04
N THR A 760 24.42 24.86 25.23
CA THR A 760 25.24 24.12 24.25
C THR A 760 24.35 23.17 23.44
N LEU A 761 23.66 23.73 22.43
CA LEU A 761 22.75 23.00 21.55
C LEU A 761 23.35 22.88 20.14
N ASP A 762 23.09 21.76 19.47
CA ASP A 762 23.36 21.62 18.04
C ASP A 762 22.23 22.30 17.27
N ILE A 763 22.55 23.35 16.51
CA ILE A 763 21.62 24.00 15.58
C ILE A 763 21.62 23.17 14.29
N ASN A 764 20.64 22.28 14.18
CA ASN A 764 20.44 21.44 13.01
C ASN A 764 19.13 21.85 12.32
N ASP A 765 19.14 21.81 10.99
CA ASP A 765 18.03 22.04 10.06
C ASP A 765 17.42 23.47 10.11
N VAL A 766 17.48 24.19 8.98
CA VAL A 766 16.83 25.50 8.82
C VAL A 766 15.43 25.30 8.25
N ASP A 767 14.42 25.28 9.13
CA ASP A 767 13.01 25.19 8.73
C ASP A 767 12.47 26.54 8.26
N ILE A 768 12.07 26.63 6.99
CA ILE A 768 11.37 27.77 6.40
C ILE A 768 9.85 27.47 6.35
N ILE A 769 9.02 28.47 6.62
CA ILE A 769 7.56 28.39 6.44
C ILE A 769 7.04 29.54 5.57
N THR A 770 6.01 29.28 4.77
CA THR A 770 5.46 30.22 3.78
C THR A 770 3.95 30.04 3.55
N ASP A 771 3.29 31.03 2.95
CA ASP A 771 1.91 30.95 2.46
C ASP A 771 1.79 30.22 1.10
N PHE A 772 2.89 30.03 0.37
CA PHE A 772 2.85 29.37 -0.94
C PHE A 772 2.62 27.85 -0.80
N PRO A 773 1.73 27.25 -1.62
CA PRO A 773 1.50 25.80 -1.59
C PRO A 773 2.70 25.03 -2.16
N PRO A 774 2.90 23.75 -1.77
CA PRO A 774 4.08 22.94 -2.11
C PRO A 774 4.40 22.87 -3.61
N GLU A 775 3.37 22.79 -4.46
CA GLU A 775 3.51 22.75 -5.92
C GLU A 775 4.08 24.06 -6.47
N LYS A 776 3.74 25.19 -5.84
CA LYS A 776 4.25 26.53 -6.19
C LYS A 776 5.67 26.74 -5.66
N ILE A 777 5.98 26.24 -4.46
CA ILE A 777 7.36 26.26 -3.92
C ILE A 777 8.30 25.43 -4.82
N ALA A 778 7.92 24.19 -5.15
CA ALA A 778 8.73 23.33 -6.02
C ALA A 778 8.93 23.94 -7.42
N GLY A 779 7.91 24.62 -7.96
CA GLY A 779 7.99 25.37 -9.22
C GLY A 779 9.01 26.51 -9.24
N LEU A 780 9.39 27.07 -8.08
CA LEU A 780 10.46 28.07 -7.96
C LEU A 780 11.87 27.45 -7.95
N PHE A 781 11.97 26.16 -7.65
CA PHE A 781 13.23 25.44 -7.47
C PHE A 781 13.31 24.18 -8.36
N PRO A 782 13.12 24.31 -9.69
CA PRO A 782 13.12 23.18 -10.62
C PRO A 782 14.44 22.42 -10.59
N ASN A 783 14.37 21.10 -10.74
CA ASN A 783 15.50 20.15 -10.72
C ASN A 783 16.32 20.10 -9.42
N ARG A 784 16.02 20.92 -8.40
CA ARG A 784 16.69 20.94 -7.09
C ARG A 784 15.72 20.93 -5.90
N SER A 785 14.47 20.53 -6.13
CA SER A 785 13.48 20.35 -5.06
C SER A 785 12.66 19.07 -5.22
N GLU A 786 12.22 18.52 -4.10
CA GLU A 786 11.37 17.32 -4.00
C GLU A 786 10.26 17.56 -2.98
N VAL A 787 9.03 17.14 -3.29
CA VAL A 787 7.88 17.26 -2.37
C VAL A 787 7.72 15.95 -1.60
N ILE A 788 7.99 15.98 -0.29
CA ILE A 788 8.06 14.79 0.57
C ILE A 788 6.94 14.81 1.61
N GLY A 789 6.25 13.68 1.75
CA GLY A 789 5.23 13.44 2.79
C GLY A 789 3.79 13.56 2.31
N ASN A 790 3.06 12.44 2.24
CA ASN A 790 1.69 12.40 1.70
C ASN A 790 0.63 13.08 2.59
N ARG A 791 0.89 13.21 3.91
CA ARG A 791 -0.06 13.76 4.89
C ARG A 791 0.09 15.27 5.07
N PHE A 792 1.33 15.72 5.21
CA PHE A 792 1.72 17.12 5.34
C PHE A 792 2.92 17.28 4.39
N PRO A 793 2.72 17.78 3.16
CA PRO A 793 3.80 17.87 2.20
C PRO A 793 4.79 18.97 2.61
N ILE A 794 6.06 18.61 2.67
CA ILE A 794 7.19 19.52 2.91
C ILE A 794 8.01 19.53 1.62
N VAL A 795 8.35 20.71 1.12
CA VAL A 795 9.24 20.84 -0.03
C VAL A 795 10.67 20.90 0.47
N ILE A 796 11.44 19.89 0.12
CA ILE A 796 12.86 19.83 0.40
C ILE A 796 13.60 20.45 -0.78
N VAL A 797 14.48 21.42 -0.50
CA VAL A 797 15.34 22.07 -1.51
C VAL A 797 16.79 21.70 -1.22
N THR A 798 17.46 21.15 -2.23
CA THR A 798 18.89 20.87 -2.19
C THR A 798 19.66 22.08 -2.74
N CYS A 799 20.70 22.48 -2.03
CA CYS A 799 21.64 23.51 -2.46
C CYS A 799 22.92 22.92 -3.07
N ASP A 800 23.68 23.74 -3.80
CA ASP A 800 24.81 23.29 -4.63
C ASP A 800 25.97 22.68 -3.81
N ASN A 801 26.04 22.95 -2.51
CA ASN A 801 26.95 22.34 -1.54
C ASN A 801 26.46 20.99 -0.98
N GLY A 802 25.29 20.50 -1.39
CA GLY A 802 24.64 19.31 -0.85
C GLY A 802 23.87 19.54 0.45
N GLU A 803 23.76 20.79 0.92
CA GLU A 803 22.92 21.15 2.07
C GLU A 803 21.43 21.07 1.70
N ILE A 804 20.61 20.74 2.70
CA ILE A 804 19.19 20.42 2.52
C ILE A 804 18.37 21.36 3.41
N ILE A 805 17.47 22.13 2.80
CA ILE A 805 16.59 23.09 3.48
C ILE A 805 15.14 22.66 3.30
N GLN A 806 14.37 22.67 4.40
CA GLN A 806 12.97 22.26 4.42
C GLN A 806 12.07 23.49 4.36
N ILE A 807 11.05 23.44 3.49
CA ILE A 807 10.08 24.52 3.29
C ILE A 807 8.67 23.95 3.47
N ALA A 808 7.96 24.42 4.48
CA ALA A 808 6.58 24.05 4.76
C ALA A 808 5.60 25.16 4.38
N THR A 809 4.35 24.78 4.07
CA THR A 809 3.25 25.74 3.91
C THR A 809 2.47 25.90 5.23
N PHE A 810 2.00 27.11 5.55
CA PHE A 810 1.05 27.33 6.65
C PHE A 810 -0.17 26.41 6.51
N ARG A 811 -0.71 25.91 7.62
CA ARG A 811 -1.86 25.00 7.65
C ARG A 811 -3.11 25.70 8.19
N ASP A 812 -4.29 25.21 7.81
CA ASP A 812 -5.57 25.59 8.42
C ASP A 812 -6.39 24.33 8.75
N HIS A 813 -6.92 24.26 9.97
CA HIS A 813 -7.85 23.21 10.40
C HIS A 813 -9.26 23.74 10.73
N THR A 814 -9.52 25.04 10.57
CA THR A 814 -10.89 25.60 10.58
C THR A 814 -11.67 25.21 9.32
N VAL A 815 -10.97 24.88 8.24
CA VAL A 815 -11.53 24.42 6.95
C VAL A 815 -11.93 22.93 6.99
N THR A 816 -12.72 22.54 7.99
CA THR A 816 -13.25 21.17 8.14
C THR A 816 -14.25 20.75 7.06
N ASN A 817 -14.91 21.72 6.38
CA ASN A 817 -16.04 21.46 5.49
C ASN A 817 -15.71 21.26 4.00
N ASN A 818 -14.49 21.50 3.53
CA ASN A 818 -14.20 21.66 2.08
C ASN A 818 -13.49 20.47 1.40
N ASN A 819 -13.60 19.23 1.89
CA ASN A 819 -12.92 18.02 1.36
C ASN A 819 -11.36 18.05 1.31
N LEU A 820 -10.72 19.13 1.77
CA LEU A 820 -9.26 19.31 1.78
C LEU A 820 -8.54 18.48 2.86
N LEU A 821 -9.28 17.90 3.80
CA LEU A 821 -8.79 17.01 4.85
C LEU A 821 -9.37 15.61 4.64
N GLN A 822 -8.55 14.68 4.16
CA GLN A 822 -8.91 13.26 4.07
C GLN A 822 -8.55 12.55 5.38
N PHE A 823 -9.43 11.68 5.90
CA PHE A 823 -9.22 10.93 7.14
C PHE A 823 -9.33 9.42 6.90
N ASN A 824 -8.66 8.61 7.72
CA ASN A 824 -8.82 7.16 7.74
C ASN A 824 -9.96 6.72 8.68
N GLU A 825 -10.22 5.41 8.71
CA GLU A 825 -11.27 4.80 9.53
C GLU A 825 -11.06 4.98 11.05
N SER A 826 -9.84 5.31 11.49
CA SER A 826 -9.50 5.63 12.88
C SER A 826 -9.39 7.14 13.16
N GLY A 827 -9.97 8.00 12.31
CA GLY A 827 -10.00 9.46 12.51
C GLY A 827 -8.67 10.19 12.32
N MET A 828 -7.62 9.54 11.83
CA MET A 828 -6.34 10.18 11.51
C MET A 828 -6.33 10.76 10.10
N ILE A 829 -5.85 12.00 9.95
CA ILE A 829 -5.66 12.63 8.62
C ILE A 829 -4.70 11.77 7.77
N ILE A 830 -5.12 11.45 6.54
CA ILE A 830 -4.34 10.79 5.48
C ILE A 830 -3.61 11.83 4.63
N LYS A 831 -4.32 12.89 4.24
CA LYS A 831 -3.86 13.96 3.34
C LYS A 831 -4.45 15.29 3.81
N ASN A 832 -3.59 16.30 4.01
CA ASN A 832 -3.99 17.68 4.23
C ASN A 832 -3.63 18.52 3.00
N SER A 833 -4.63 19.22 2.45
CA SER A 833 -4.48 20.23 1.41
C SER A 833 -5.17 21.55 1.81
N ALA A 834 -5.53 21.71 3.08
CA ALA A 834 -5.99 22.96 3.67
C ALA A 834 -4.77 23.81 4.08
N TYR A 835 -4.21 24.49 3.08
CA TYR A 835 -3.19 25.51 3.27
C TYR A 835 -3.83 26.78 3.85
N GLY A 836 -3.16 27.38 4.82
CA GLY A 836 -3.68 28.45 5.65
C GLY A 836 -2.86 29.73 5.58
N ASN A 837 -2.89 30.48 6.68
CA ASN A 837 -2.09 31.67 6.89
C ASN A 837 -1.45 31.63 8.29
N LEU A 838 -0.63 32.62 8.61
CA LEU A 838 0.09 32.70 9.89
C LEU A 838 -0.84 32.59 11.12
N TYR A 839 -2.05 33.15 11.06
CA TYR A 839 -3.02 33.13 12.16
C TYR A 839 -3.79 31.80 12.30
N SER A 840 -3.74 30.90 11.30
CA SER A 840 -4.34 29.57 11.40
C SER A 840 -3.33 28.49 11.82
N ASP A 841 -2.03 28.71 11.57
CA ASP A 841 -0.99 27.69 11.77
C ASP A 841 -0.46 27.58 13.23
N PHE A 842 -0.45 28.67 14.00
CA PHE A 842 0.25 28.69 15.30
C PHE A 842 -0.30 27.72 16.35
N ASN A 843 -1.62 27.47 16.36
CA ASN A 843 -2.26 26.48 17.25
C ASN A 843 -1.97 25.03 16.84
N LEU A 844 -1.39 24.79 15.66
CA LEU A 844 -1.24 23.47 15.05
C LEU A 844 0.13 22.84 15.28
N HIS A 845 0.98 23.50 16.08
CA HIS A 845 2.24 22.97 16.61
C HIS A 845 2.03 22.36 17.99
N ASP A 846 2.90 21.43 18.40
CA ASP A 846 2.69 20.67 19.63
C ASP A 846 2.91 21.48 20.92
N PHE A 847 3.83 22.46 20.91
CA PHE A 847 4.27 23.18 22.11
C PHE A 847 4.52 24.66 21.82
N THR A 848 4.27 25.53 22.80
CA THR A 848 4.42 27.00 22.69
C THR A 848 5.82 27.40 22.22
N ILE A 849 6.85 26.83 22.85
CA ILE A 849 8.27 27.00 22.54
C ILE A 849 8.70 26.58 21.11
N ASN A 850 7.78 26.00 20.33
CA ASN A 850 8.00 25.57 18.94
C ASN A 850 7.11 26.32 17.93
N ALA A 851 6.19 27.18 18.39
CA ALA A 851 5.25 27.95 17.56
C ALA A 851 5.72 29.41 17.40
N LEU A 852 7.03 29.58 17.17
CA LEU A 852 7.70 30.86 16.98
C LEU A 852 8.03 31.06 15.50
N TYR A 853 7.88 32.29 15.03
CA TYR A 853 8.08 32.66 13.62
C TYR A 853 9.03 33.86 13.53
N TYR A 854 10.07 33.80 12.71
CA TYR A 854 11.05 34.88 12.57
C TYR A 854 11.01 35.48 11.17
N HIS A 855 10.80 36.80 11.10
CA HIS A 855 10.85 37.56 9.86
C HIS A 855 12.26 38.13 9.64
N PRO A 856 13.04 37.58 8.70
CA PRO A 856 14.46 37.91 8.55
C PRO A 856 14.71 39.34 8.08
N ASN A 857 13.80 39.91 7.29
CA ASN A 857 13.95 41.25 6.71
C ASN A 857 13.75 42.38 7.75
N GLU A 858 13.01 42.11 8.83
CA GLU A 858 12.69 43.08 9.89
C GLU A 858 13.44 42.81 11.21
N ALA A 859 14.14 41.68 11.32
CA ALA A 859 14.78 41.17 12.53
C ALA A 859 13.80 41.12 13.73
N ILE A 860 12.65 40.48 13.51
CA ILE A 860 11.61 40.29 14.53
C ILE A 860 11.16 38.83 14.66
N ILE A 861 10.90 38.41 15.89
CA ILE A 861 10.17 37.18 16.23
C ILE A 861 8.72 37.56 16.52
N LEU A 862 7.79 36.83 15.90
CA LEU A 862 6.36 36.88 16.19
C LEU A 862 5.99 35.69 17.07
N ASP A 863 5.42 35.98 18.24
CA ASP A 863 4.96 34.98 19.21
C ASP A 863 3.46 35.16 19.48
N PHE A 864 2.67 34.16 19.08
CA PHE A 864 1.21 34.15 19.23
C PHE A 864 0.72 33.44 20.51
N VAL A 865 1.62 32.78 21.26
CA VAL A 865 1.26 31.82 22.31
C VAL A 865 2.07 31.96 23.62
N GLY A 866 3.00 32.90 23.69
CA GLY A 866 3.92 33.06 24.82
C GLY A 866 5.07 32.04 24.81
N GLY A 867 5.45 31.53 23.64
CA GLY A 867 6.55 30.59 23.47
C GLY A 867 7.91 31.12 23.92
N LEU A 868 8.15 32.43 23.81
CA LEU A 868 9.35 33.07 24.37
C LEU A 868 9.27 33.17 25.90
N THR A 869 8.13 33.57 26.46
CA THR A 869 7.94 33.60 27.92
C THR A 869 8.04 32.20 28.56
N ASP A 870 7.57 31.15 27.88
CA ASP A 870 7.79 29.76 28.31
C ASP A 870 9.27 29.32 28.16
N LEU A 871 10.02 29.84 27.17
CA LEU A 871 11.48 29.62 27.07
C LEU A 871 12.25 30.26 28.23
N GLU A 872 11.96 31.53 28.53
CA GLU A 872 12.52 32.27 29.69
C GLU A 872 12.20 31.53 31.00
N SER A 873 10.94 31.10 31.15
CA SER A 873 10.44 30.35 32.32
C SER A 873 10.91 28.90 32.39
N LYS A 874 11.58 28.39 31.35
CA LYS A 874 12.03 26.99 31.20
C LYS A 874 10.89 25.98 31.32
N LEU A 875 9.77 26.28 30.67
CA LEU A 875 8.53 25.48 30.66
C LEU A 875 8.27 24.81 29.31
N ILE A 876 7.66 23.62 29.38
CA ILE A 876 7.08 22.91 28.24
C ILE A 876 5.54 22.94 28.40
N ARG A 877 4.87 23.73 27.56
CA ARG A 877 3.41 23.92 27.52
C ARG A 877 2.86 23.60 26.14
N PHE A 878 1.64 23.07 26.08
CA PHE A 878 0.88 22.90 24.84
C PHE A 878 0.40 24.25 24.29
N THR A 879 0.25 24.34 22.96
CA THR A 879 -0.32 25.49 22.24
C THR A 879 -1.83 25.65 22.51
N ASN A 880 -2.58 24.57 22.31
CA ASN A 880 -4.02 24.52 22.57
C ASN A 880 -4.32 24.64 24.07
N LYS A 881 -5.39 25.39 24.40
CA LYS A 881 -5.81 25.69 25.79
C LYS A 881 -6.16 24.45 26.63
N ASP A 882 -6.44 23.29 26.03
CA ASP A 882 -6.59 22.02 26.73
C ASP A 882 -5.54 20.99 26.28
N PRO A 883 -4.57 20.64 27.16
CA PRO A 883 -3.66 19.53 26.97
C PRO A 883 -4.32 18.15 26.77
N VAL A 884 -5.53 17.93 27.26
CA VAL A 884 -6.23 16.63 27.13
C VAL A 884 -6.67 16.38 25.69
N GLU A 885 -7.37 17.33 25.05
CA GLU A 885 -7.72 17.22 23.63
C GLU A 885 -6.46 17.20 22.75
N SER A 886 -5.45 18.02 23.06
CA SER A 886 -4.17 17.98 22.37
C SER A 886 -3.53 16.58 22.38
N ILE A 887 -3.60 15.84 23.48
CA ILE A 887 -3.05 14.47 23.57
C ILE A 887 -3.95 13.43 22.87
N LYS A 888 -5.27 13.64 22.81
CA LYS A 888 -6.18 12.78 22.03
C LYS A 888 -5.92 12.88 20.52
N GLU A 889 -5.61 14.07 20.00
CA GLU A 889 -5.31 14.29 18.57
C GLU A 889 -4.07 13.53 18.07
N ASP A 890 -2.98 13.49 18.86
CA ASP A 890 -1.79 12.68 18.57
C ASP A 890 -1.07 12.27 19.87
N PRO A 891 -1.32 11.07 20.42
CA PRO A 891 -0.75 10.64 21.70
C PRO A 891 0.77 10.66 21.79
N LEU A 892 1.48 10.66 20.65
CA LEU A 892 2.93 10.86 20.59
C LEU A 892 3.40 12.21 21.14
N ARG A 893 2.51 13.20 21.25
CA ARG A 893 2.75 14.46 21.97
C ARG A 893 3.26 14.22 23.40
N ILE A 894 2.83 13.15 24.07
CA ILE A 894 3.40 12.75 25.38
C ILE A 894 4.91 12.49 25.27
N LEU A 895 5.34 11.68 24.30
CA LEU A 895 6.76 11.35 24.10
C LEU A 895 7.57 12.57 23.64
N ARG A 896 7.00 13.43 22.79
CA ARG A 896 7.63 14.70 22.37
C ARG A 896 7.83 15.65 23.54
N GLY A 897 6.83 15.80 24.43
CA GLY A 897 6.93 16.63 25.62
C GLY A 897 8.02 16.15 26.58
N ILE A 898 8.11 14.83 26.82
CA ILE A 898 9.20 14.21 27.57
C ILE A 898 10.56 14.50 26.89
N ARG A 899 10.65 14.38 25.57
CA ARG A 899 11.89 14.62 24.80
C ARG A 899 12.33 16.08 24.85
N PHE A 900 11.43 17.05 24.75
CA PHE A 900 11.80 18.47 24.84
C PHE A 900 12.19 18.86 26.28
N ALA A 901 11.45 18.39 27.30
CA ALA A 901 11.83 18.53 28.70
C ALA A 901 13.23 17.92 28.98
N ALA A 902 13.56 16.79 28.37
CA ALA A 902 14.88 16.16 28.47
C ALA A 902 15.99 16.87 27.67
N LYS A 903 15.73 17.33 26.43
CA LYS A 903 16.72 18.04 25.59
C LYS A 903 17.12 19.39 26.22
N LEU A 904 16.14 20.13 26.71
CA LEU A 904 16.31 21.51 27.18
C LEU A 904 16.51 21.61 28.71
N ASN A 905 16.34 20.50 29.43
CA ASN A 905 16.27 20.45 30.90
C ASN A 905 15.17 21.37 31.47
N PHE A 906 14.01 21.38 30.82
CA PHE A 906 12.84 22.21 31.15
C PHE A 906 11.81 21.44 32.00
N SER A 907 10.98 22.17 32.73
CA SER A 907 9.86 21.61 33.48
C SER A 907 8.61 21.48 32.61
N LEU A 908 7.91 20.34 32.73
CA LEU A 908 6.57 20.19 32.16
C LEU A 908 5.56 21.00 32.99
N GLU A 909 4.79 21.83 32.30
CA GLU A 909 3.74 22.68 32.87
C GLU A 909 2.70 21.85 33.65
N PRO A 910 2.12 22.32 34.77
CA PRO A 910 1.35 21.46 35.69
C PRO A 910 0.12 20.78 35.07
N SER A 911 -0.61 21.46 34.18
CA SER A 911 -1.77 20.91 33.48
C SER A 911 -1.34 19.90 32.40
N ALA A 912 -0.30 20.24 31.62
CA ALA A 912 0.32 19.34 30.66
C ALA A 912 0.82 18.05 31.33
N LYS A 913 1.50 18.18 32.47
CA LYS A 913 2.00 17.09 33.32
C LYS A 913 0.88 16.22 33.89
N ASN A 914 -0.29 16.78 34.18
CA ASN A 914 -1.45 16.01 34.61
C ASN A 914 -2.09 15.24 33.44
N ALA A 915 -2.36 15.92 32.32
CA ALA A 915 -2.94 15.32 31.13
C ALA A 915 -2.06 14.19 30.54
N MET A 916 -0.74 14.38 30.48
CA MET A 916 0.22 13.34 30.10
C MET A 916 0.19 12.13 31.04
N LYS A 917 -0.15 12.31 32.32
CA LYS A 917 -0.30 11.18 33.26
C LYS A 917 -1.63 10.45 33.07
N THR A 918 -2.74 11.13 32.88
CA THR A 918 -4.06 10.49 32.71
C THR A 918 -4.18 9.82 31.34
N GLN A 919 -3.77 10.52 30.27
CA GLN A 919 -3.94 10.08 28.88
C GLN A 919 -2.82 9.17 28.36
N ARG A 920 -1.81 8.80 29.18
CA ARG A 920 -0.71 7.89 28.78
C ARG A 920 -1.18 6.57 28.15
N HIS A 921 -2.37 6.10 28.52
CA HIS A 921 -2.97 4.87 28.00
C HIS A 921 -3.27 4.93 26.49
N LEU A 922 -3.43 6.13 25.91
CA LEU A 922 -3.65 6.31 24.47
C LEU A 922 -2.41 5.98 23.62
N LEU A 923 -1.20 5.89 24.22
CA LEU A 923 0.00 5.43 23.50
C LEU A 923 -0.17 4.01 22.93
N SER A 924 -0.96 3.15 23.57
CA SER A 924 -1.31 1.81 23.06
C SER A 924 -2.11 1.81 21.75
N GLN A 925 -2.69 2.96 21.35
CA GLN A 925 -3.44 3.12 20.10
C GLN A 925 -2.55 3.63 18.95
N VAL A 926 -1.30 4.02 19.24
CA VAL A 926 -0.38 4.55 18.23
C VAL A 926 0.24 3.40 17.43
N HIS A 927 0.19 3.52 16.09
CA HIS A 927 0.81 2.54 15.19
C HIS A 927 2.30 2.29 15.55
N PRO A 928 2.75 1.03 15.77
CA PRO A 928 4.07 0.70 16.33
C PRO A 928 5.28 1.33 15.60
N ALA A 929 5.17 1.59 14.29
CA ALA A 929 6.22 2.28 13.53
C ALA A 929 6.33 3.79 13.83
N ARG A 930 5.21 4.48 14.12
CA ARG A 930 5.25 5.88 14.58
C ARG A 930 5.83 5.97 16.00
N LEU A 931 5.48 5.00 16.84
CA LEU A 931 6.01 4.87 18.21
C LEU A 931 7.53 4.65 18.22
N TYR A 932 8.05 3.79 17.34
CA TYR A 932 9.49 3.62 17.11
C TYR A 932 10.20 4.93 16.76
N LEU A 933 9.69 5.67 15.77
CA LEU A 933 10.35 6.88 15.25
C LEU A 933 10.41 8.05 16.25
N GLU A 934 9.55 8.10 17.27
CA GLU A 934 9.69 9.05 18.39
C GLU A 934 10.53 8.47 19.54
N THR A 935 10.45 7.15 19.78
CA THR A 935 11.24 6.45 20.82
C THR A 935 12.74 6.53 20.56
N ILE A 936 13.20 6.37 19.32
CA ILE A 936 14.64 6.50 19.00
C ILE A 936 15.18 7.91 19.34
N LYS A 937 14.34 8.95 19.23
CA LYS A 937 14.72 10.35 19.53
C LYS A 937 14.80 10.65 21.03
N LEU A 938 14.13 9.86 21.87
CA LEU A 938 14.22 9.97 23.34
C LEU A 938 15.57 9.48 23.87
N PHE A 939 16.23 8.54 23.18
CA PHE A 939 17.49 7.94 23.60
C PHE A 939 18.74 8.58 22.98
N HIS A 940 18.64 9.82 22.46
CA HIS A 940 19.79 10.58 21.98
C HIS A 940 20.81 10.85 23.13
N PRO A 941 22.13 10.67 22.94
CA PRO A 941 23.10 10.55 24.04
C PRO A 941 23.08 11.70 25.06
N ARG A 942 22.98 12.93 24.57
CA ARG A 942 23.00 14.14 25.42
C ARG A 942 21.79 14.26 26.36
N CYS A 943 20.69 13.55 26.12
CA CYS A 943 19.47 13.63 26.93
C CYS A 943 18.89 12.27 27.38
N ALA A 944 19.40 11.13 26.89
CA ALA A 944 18.85 9.80 27.13
C ALA A 944 18.61 9.47 28.62
N LEU A 945 19.54 9.85 29.51
CA LEU A 945 19.40 9.69 30.95
C LEU A 945 18.19 10.43 31.52
N GLN A 946 17.99 11.68 31.10
CA GLN A 946 16.88 12.52 31.57
C GLN A 946 15.55 12.07 30.96
N SER A 947 15.55 11.69 29.67
CA SER A 947 14.41 11.03 29.03
C SER A 947 13.98 9.78 29.80
N PHE A 948 14.92 8.91 30.19
CA PHE A 948 14.64 7.69 30.94
C PHE A 948 14.05 7.97 32.33
N ARG A 949 14.61 8.93 33.07
CA ARG A 949 14.07 9.39 34.36
C ARG A 949 12.65 9.93 34.24
N LEU A 950 12.38 10.74 33.22
CA LEU A 950 11.06 11.28 32.96
C LEU A 950 10.09 10.16 32.55
N MET A 951 10.44 9.29 31.60
CA MET A 951 9.61 8.13 31.20
C MET A 951 9.23 7.25 32.39
N LYS A 952 10.16 6.97 33.29
CA LYS A 952 9.93 6.25 34.55
C LYS A 952 8.93 7.00 35.45
N SER A 953 9.09 8.32 35.62
CA SER A 953 8.21 9.15 36.48
C SER A 953 6.77 9.34 35.97
N PHE A 954 6.54 9.09 34.67
CA PHE A 954 5.22 9.08 34.02
C PHE A 954 4.70 7.66 33.75
N ASN A 955 5.44 6.61 34.14
CA ASN A 955 5.16 5.19 33.87
C ASN A 955 4.93 4.89 32.38
N LEU A 956 5.85 5.36 31.53
CA LEU A 956 5.81 5.20 30.07
C LEU A 956 6.59 3.97 29.56
N LEU A 957 7.47 3.39 30.37
CA LEU A 957 8.34 2.27 29.96
C LEU A 957 7.53 1.02 29.53
N SER A 958 6.38 0.75 30.16
CA SER A 958 5.49 -0.35 29.77
C SER A 958 4.88 -0.17 28.38
N PHE A 959 4.68 1.07 27.91
CA PHE A 959 4.19 1.36 26.56
C PHE A 959 5.27 1.28 25.48
N ILE A 960 6.55 1.16 25.86
CA ILE A 960 7.69 1.07 24.94
C ILE A 960 8.30 -0.35 24.94
N LEU A 961 8.31 -1.02 26.10
CA LEU A 961 8.92 -2.34 26.29
C LEU A 961 7.90 -3.49 26.43
N GLY A 962 6.61 -3.19 26.64
CA GLY A 962 5.58 -4.19 26.91
C GLY A 962 5.81 -4.93 28.22
N SER A 963 5.55 -6.25 28.20
CA SER A 963 5.87 -7.20 29.28
C SER A 963 7.33 -7.12 29.75
N ASN A 964 8.25 -6.69 28.91
CA ASN A 964 9.67 -6.59 29.25
C ASN A 964 9.94 -5.48 30.30
N ALA A 965 9.03 -4.52 30.49
CA ALA A 965 9.14 -3.50 31.55
C ALA A 965 9.00 -4.08 32.96
N ASP A 966 8.23 -5.16 33.13
CA ASP A 966 7.96 -5.77 34.45
C ASP A 966 9.20 -6.45 35.05
N TYR A 967 10.25 -6.63 34.25
CA TYR A 967 11.57 -7.15 34.66
C TYR A 967 12.56 -6.05 35.06
N LEU A 968 12.12 -4.79 35.20
CA LEU A 968 12.96 -3.66 35.63
C LEU A 968 12.65 -3.27 37.07
N ASP A 969 13.32 -3.92 38.02
CA ASP A 969 13.23 -3.56 39.44
C ASP A 969 14.01 -2.26 39.78
N LYS A 970 14.04 -1.90 41.07
CA LYS A 970 14.73 -0.70 41.56
C LYS A 970 16.24 -0.70 41.29
N GLN A 971 16.90 -1.85 41.35
CA GLN A 971 18.32 -2.03 41.08
C GLN A 971 18.61 -1.98 39.57
N GLN A 972 17.83 -2.65 38.71
CA GLN A 972 18.08 -2.57 37.26
C GLN A 972 17.77 -1.17 36.71
N HIS A 973 16.77 -0.47 37.25
CA HIS A 973 16.61 0.97 36.96
C HIS A 973 17.83 1.81 37.34
N GLN A 974 18.46 1.56 38.50
CA GLN A 974 19.68 2.26 38.91
C GLN A 974 20.87 1.89 38.01
N MET A 975 20.97 0.62 37.58
CA MET A 975 21.96 0.19 36.60
C MET A 975 21.78 0.94 35.28
N ILE A 976 20.58 0.95 34.70
CA ILE A 976 20.29 1.66 33.44
C ILE A 976 20.58 3.16 33.56
N GLU A 977 20.25 3.81 34.69
CA GLU A 977 20.62 5.21 34.92
C GLU A 977 22.15 5.42 34.93
N ILE A 978 22.94 4.47 35.44
CA ILE A 978 24.41 4.52 35.35
C ILE A 978 24.87 4.27 33.91
N LEU A 979 24.35 3.27 33.20
CA LEU A 979 24.69 2.99 31.79
C LEU A 979 24.43 4.21 30.90
N LEU A 980 23.29 4.88 31.06
CA LEU A 980 22.95 6.09 30.32
C LEU A 980 23.80 7.30 30.74
N GLN A 981 24.24 7.36 32.00
CA GLN A 981 25.20 8.39 32.44
C GLN A 981 26.58 8.20 31.78
N GLU A 982 27.12 6.97 31.73
CA GLU A 982 28.38 6.71 31.00
C GLU A 982 28.23 7.04 29.51
N ASN A 983 27.08 6.74 28.90
CA ASN A 983 26.84 7.09 27.49
C ASN A 983 26.80 8.61 27.26
N SER A 984 26.23 9.38 28.19
CA SER A 984 26.22 10.85 28.11
C SER A 984 27.60 11.49 28.30
N ASN A 985 28.57 10.75 28.86
CA ASN A 985 29.96 11.18 28.99
C ASN A 985 30.80 10.93 27.71
N LEU A 986 30.24 10.28 26.68
CA LEU A 986 30.93 9.97 25.43
C LEU A 986 30.52 10.94 24.31
N ASN A 987 31.49 11.31 23.47
CA ASN A 987 31.25 12.13 22.28
C ASN A 987 30.26 11.41 21.34
N GLY A 988 29.31 12.17 20.77
CA GLY A 988 28.06 11.64 20.18
C GLY A 988 28.18 10.64 19.01
N GLU A 989 29.37 10.50 18.43
CA GLU A 989 29.66 9.67 17.26
C GLU A 989 30.11 8.23 17.63
N GLN A 990 30.27 7.92 18.92
CA GLN A 990 30.74 6.61 19.37
C GLN A 990 29.69 5.49 19.22
N PRO A 991 30.06 4.22 18.98
CA PRO A 991 29.10 3.14 18.73
C PRO A 991 28.05 2.90 19.85
N SER A 992 28.29 3.35 21.07
CA SER A 992 27.36 3.31 22.21
C SER A 992 26.16 4.25 22.08
N THR A 993 26.22 5.23 21.18
CA THR A 993 25.16 6.22 20.96
C THR A 993 24.00 5.69 20.12
N HIS A 994 24.20 4.55 19.47
CA HIS A 994 23.19 3.88 18.67
C HIS A 994 22.08 3.27 19.55
N TYR A 995 20.84 3.38 19.08
CA TYR A 995 19.64 2.84 19.72
C TYR A 995 19.70 1.32 19.99
N ASP A 996 20.37 0.55 19.13
CA ASP A 996 20.53 -0.91 19.29
C ASP A 996 21.27 -1.31 20.58
N PHE A 997 22.29 -0.55 20.98
CA PHE A 997 23.04 -0.76 22.22
C PHE A 997 22.20 -0.41 23.45
N ILE A 998 21.48 0.71 23.41
CA ILE A 998 20.61 1.15 24.52
C ILE A 998 19.44 0.17 24.71
N MET A 999 18.82 -0.31 23.63
CA MET A 999 17.78 -1.35 23.72
C MET A 999 18.34 -2.68 24.22
N SER A 1000 19.57 -3.05 23.84
CA SER A 1000 20.23 -4.25 24.39
C SER A 1000 20.39 -4.15 25.92
N ALA A 1001 20.72 -2.97 26.44
CA ALA A 1001 20.80 -2.72 27.88
C ALA A 1001 19.42 -2.80 28.58
N LEU A 1002 18.36 -2.25 27.96
CA LEU A 1002 17.00 -2.25 28.52
C LEU A 1002 16.38 -3.67 28.58
N LEU A 1003 16.68 -4.53 27.61
CA LEU A 1003 16.08 -5.87 27.50
C LEU A 1003 16.80 -6.96 28.31
N LEU A 1004 18.02 -6.68 28.79
CA LEU A 1004 18.88 -7.68 29.42
C LEU A 1004 18.23 -8.36 30.64
N SER A 1005 17.47 -7.62 31.46
CA SER A 1005 16.77 -8.18 32.63
C SER A 1005 15.70 -9.21 32.23
N ALA A 1006 14.92 -8.93 31.19
CA ALA A 1006 13.91 -9.84 30.67
C ALA A 1006 14.55 -11.12 30.10
N ILE A 1007 15.66 -10.97 29.37
CA ILE A 1007 16.42 -12.11 28.80
C ILE A 1007 16.98 -12.99 29.92
N ASN A 1008 17.61 -12.39 30.94
CA ASN A 1008 18.13 -13.12 32.11
C ASN A 1008 17.03 -13.86 32.87
N ALA A 1009 15.83 -13.26 32.99
CA ALA A 1009 14.69 -13.92 33.61
C ALA A 1009 14.12 -15.07 32.75
N GLN A 1010 14.08 -14.94 31.42
CA GLN A 1010 13.67 -16.02 30.51
C GLN A 1010 14.66 -17.19 30.54
N LEU A 1011 15.96 -16.90 30.58
CA LEU A 1011 17.02 -17.89 30.78
C LEU A 1011 16.83 -18.66 32.09
N ALA A 1012 16.67 -17.94 33.21
CA ALA A 1012 16.51 -18.53 34.54
C ALA A 1012 15.22 -19.35 34.69
N ARG A 1013 14.08 -18.86 34.15
CA ARG A 1013 12.78 -19.54 34.27
C ARG A 1013 12.63 -20.78 33.40
N HIS A 1014 13.19 -20.77 32.19
CA HIS A 1014 12.91 -21.81 31.19
C HIS A 1014 14.12 -22.66 30.78
N LYS A 1015 15.32 -22.43 31.35
CA LYS A 1015 16.57 -23.11 30.96
C LYS A 1015 16.87 -23.06 29.45
N LEU A 1016 16.41 -22.00 28.78
CA LEU A 1016 16.59 -21.82 27.34
C LEU A 1016 18.06 -21.55 27.00
N ILE A 1017 18.47 -21.91 25.78
CA ILE A 1017 19.71 -21.41 25.20
C ILE A 1017 19.60 -19.89 24.92
N PRO A 1018 20.69 -19.11 25.04
CA PRO A 1018 20.71 -17.65 24.84
C PRO A 1018 19.92 -17.14 23.62
N TYR A 1019 20.06 -17.82 22.48
CA TYR A 1019 19.37 -17.49 21.24
C TYR A 1019 17.84 -17.48 21.38
N LEU A 1020 17.25 -18.52 21.99
CA LEU A 1020 15.80 -18.64 22.15
C LEU A 1020 15.23 -17.66 23.20
N ALA A 1021 16.01 -17.37 24.25
CA ALA A 1021 15.62 -16.36 25.24
C ALA A 1021 15.58 -14.95 24.65
N ILE A 1022 16.57 -14.60 23.80
CA ILE A 1022 16.61 -13.33 23.08
C ILE A 1022 15.46 -13.23 22.06
N ASP A 1023 15.24 -14.27 21.24
CA ASP A 1023 14.19 -14.24 20.22
C ASP A 1023 12.79 -14.12 20.81
N ARG A 1024 12.52 -14.77 21.95
CA ARG A 1024 11.25 -14.60 22.67
C ARG A 1024 11.05 -13.16 23.15
N VAL A 1025 12.06 -12.56 23.76
CA VAL A 1025 12.01 -11.16 24.25
C VAL A 1025 11.81 -10.17 23.11
N LEU A 1026 12.49 -10.38 21.98
CA LEU A 1026 12.33 -9.56 20.78
C LEU A 1026 10.96 -9.74 20.12
N ALA A 1027 10.40 -10.94 20.10
CA ALA A 1027 9.03 -11.18 19.62
C ALA A 1027 7.99 -10.49 20.52
N GLU A 1028 8.09 -10.65 21.86
CA GLU A 1028 7.22 -9.95 22.82
C GLU A 1028 7.31 -8.41 22.65
N LEU A 1029 8.49 -7.87 22.34
CA LEU A 1029 8.70 -6.45 22.06
C LEU A 1029 8.11 -5.99 20.71
N GLN A 1030 8.24 -6.78 19.64
CA GLN A 1030 7.76 -6.44 18.30
C GLN A 1030 6.23 -6.25 18.23
N HIS A 1031 5.47 -6.84 19.15
CA HIS A 1031 4.04 -6.59 19.29
C HIS A 1031 3.69 -5.18 19.81
N VAL A 1032 4.64 -4.47 20.42
CA VAL A 1032 4.46 -3.12 21.00
C VAL A 1032 5.11 -2.05 20.13
N ILE A 1033 6.32 -2.30 19.64
CA ILE A 1033 7.13 -1.33 18.90
C ILE A 1033 7.77 -1.98 17.67
N TYR A 1034 7.60 -1.36 16.50
CA TYR A 1034 8.14 -1.91 15.26
C TYR A 1034 9.66 -1.70 15.23
N LEU A 1035 10.42 -2.80 15.28
CA LEU A 1035 11.86 -2.77 15.08
C LEU A 1035 12.20 -3.14 13.63
N PRO A 1036 12.92 -2.27 12.88
CA PRO A 1036 13.49 -2.64 11.59
C PRO A 1036 14.40 -3.87 11.72
N GLU A 1037 14.39 -4.76 10.72
CA GLU A 1037 15.10 -6.05 10.77
C GLU A 1037 16.59 -5.90 11.11
N GLU A 1038 17.29 -4.92 10.49
CA GLU A 1038 18.69 -4.64 10.79
C GLU A 1038 18.94 -4.26 12.26
N VAL A 1039 18.02 -3.52 12.87
CA VAL A 1039 18.12 -3.06 14.27
C VAL A 1039 17.82 -4.21 15.21
N SER A 1040 16.77 -4.99 14.93
CA SER A 1040 16.44 -6.22 15.66
C SER A 1040 17.61 -7.22 15.63
N GLN A 1041 18.20 -7.44 14.46
CA GLN A 1041 19.36 -8.33 14.29
C GLN A 1041 20.63 -7.76 14.93
N SER A 1042 20.81 -6.43 14.97
CA SER A 1042 21.91 -5.81 15.73
C SER A 1042 21.76 -6.05 17.23
N ILE A 1043 20.60 -5.73 17.81
CA ILE A 1043 20.26 -5.98 19.23
C ILE A 1043 20.51 -7.47 19.57
N LYS A 1044 19.97 -8.39 18.76
CA LYS A 1044 20.18 -9.83 18.89
C LYS A 1044 21.66 -10.22 18.86
N THR A 1045 22.46 -9.62 17.96
CA THR A 1045 23.90 -9.90 17.86
C THR A 1045 24.68 -9.37 19.07
N ILE A 1046 24.37 -8.15 19.54
CA ILE A 1046 25.01 -7.54 20.74
C ILE A 1046 24.73 -8.41 21.97
N LEU A 1047 23.48 -8.83 22.16
CA LEU A 1047 23.06 -9.69 23.28
C LEU A 1047 23.67 -11.10 23.22
N LEU A 1048 23.73 -11.72 22.04
CA LEU A 1048 24.43 -13.00 21.86
C LEU A 1048 25.92 -12.87 22.17
N LEU A 1049 26.60 -11.86 21.64
CA LEU A 1049 28.03 -11.61 21.89
C LEU A 1049 28.32 -11.19 23.34
N HIS A 1050 27.32 -10.67 24.07
CA HIS A 1050 27.40 -10.37 25.51
C HIS A 1050 27.36 -11.66 26.36
N LEU A 1051 26.49 -12.61 25.99
CA LEU A 1051 26.30 -13.89 26.70
C LEU A 1051 27.30 -15.00 26.32
N LEU A 1052 28.03 -14.86 25.21
CA LEU A 1052 29.03 -15.84 24.75
C LEU A 1052 30.45 -15.58 25.30
N PRO A 1053 31.28 -16.64 25.48
CA PRO A 1053 32.70 -16.51 25.86
C PRO A 1053 33.54 -15.69 24.87
N GLN A 1054 34.62 -15.07 25.35
CA GLN A 1054 35.34 -14.03 24.62
C GLN A 1054 36.23 -14.53 23.46
N HIS A 1055 36.45 -15.84 23.30
CA HIS A 1055 37.42 -16.40 22.34
C HIS A 1055 36.84 -16.66 20.93
N ILE A 1056 36.10 -15.69 20.38
CA ILE A 1056 35.55 -15.76 19.02
C ILE A 1056 36.44 -14.96 18.07
N MET A 1057 37.03 -15.61 17.06
CA MET A 1057 37.74 -14.89 15.98
C MET A 1057 36.75 -14.14 15.08
N ILE A 1058 36.84 -12.82 15.05
CA ILE A 1058 35.94 -11.96 14.24
C ILE A 1058 36.71 -11.27 13.10
N THR A 1059 36.40 -11.65 11.87
CA THR A 1059 36.99 -11.08 10.65
C THR A 1059 36.21 -9.88 10.10
N SER A 1060 34.88 -9.86 10.22
CA SER A 1060 34.00 -8.82 9.66
C SER A 1060 33.95 -7.54 10.51
N ASN A 1061 34.08 -6.37 9.88
CA ASN A 1061 34.03 -5.08 10.58
C ASN A 1061 32.65 -4.78 11.23
N LYS A 1062 31.52 -5.19 10.63
CA LYS A 1062 30.18 -5.02 11.27
C LYS A 1062 30.08 -5.87 12.54
N MET A 1063 30.67 -7.08 12.55
CA MET A 1063 30.77 -7.92 13.75
C MET A 1063 31.76 -7.37 14.79
N LYS A 1064 32.88 -6.74 14.40
CA LYS A 1064 33.78 -6.04 15.35
C LYS A 1064 33.05 -4.93 16.10
N MET A 1065 32.21 -4.16 15.41
CA MET A 1065 31.36 -3.13 16.03
C MET A 1065 30.36 -3.72 17.02
N HIS A 1066 29.70 -4.84 16.68
CA HIS A 1066 28.77 -5.51 17.60
C HIS A 1066 29.49 -6.15 18.80
N LEU A 1067 30.70 -6.70 18.62
CA LEU A 1067 31.53 -7.19 19.73
C LEU A 1067 31.99 -6.05 20.65
N TYR A 1068 32.40 -4.91 20.08
CA TYR A 1068 32.74 -3.72 20.85
C TYR A 1068 31.55 -3.26 21.72
N LYS A 1069 30.35 -3.12 21.13
CA LYS A 1069 29.10 -2.85 21.85
C LYS A 1069 28.82 -3.88 22.96
N ALA A 1070 28.98 -5.17 22.68
CA ALA A 1070 28.73 -6.24 23.65
C ALA A 1070 29.73 -6.27 24.83
N THR A 1071 31.00 -5.95 24.56
CA THR A 1071 32.05 -5.84 25.60
C THR A 1071 31.91 -4.57 26.42
N LEU A 1072 31.62 -3.43 25.78
CA LEU A 1072 31.31 -2.17 26.48
C LEU A 1072 30.12 -2.34 27.44
N LEU A 1073 29.07 -3.07 27.01
CA LEU A 1073 27.93 -3.41 27.86
C LEU A 1073 28.35 -4.23 29.09
N ARG A 1074 29.26 -5.22 28.94
CA ARG A 1074 29.82 -5.99 30.08
C ARG A 1074 30.59 -5.10 31.05
N GLU A 1075 31.48 -4.24 30.54
CA GLU A 1075 32.30 -3.35 31.35
C GLU A 1075 31.43 -2.37 32.16
N TRP A 1076 30.43 -1.78 31.52
CA TRP A 1076 29.54 -0.82 32.17
C TRP A 1076 28.63 -1.47 33.22
N ILE A 1077 28.16 -2.70 33.00
CA ILE A 1077 27.42 -3.47 34.02
C ILE A 1077 28.30 -3.74 35.23
N VAL A 1078 29.54 -4.21 35.03
CA VAL A 1078 30.50 -4.43 36.14
C VAL A 1078 30.81 -3.13 36.89
N ASN A 1079 30.88 -1.99 36.19
CA ASN A 1079 31.08 -0.68 36.82
C ASN A 1079 29.82 -0.17 37.55
N ALA A 1080 28.61 -0.45 37.02
CA ALA A 1080 27.35 -0.14 37.66
C ALA A 1080 27.16 -0.97 38.94
N ASP A 1081 27.41 -2.28 38.90
CA ASP A 1081 27.38 -3.15 40.08
C ASP A 1081 28.37 -2.67 41.16
N LYS A 1082 29.60 -2.28 40.79
CA LYS A 1082 30.56 -1.67 41.73
C LYS A 1082 30.03 -0.36 42.35
N LYS A 1083 29.37 0.50 41.56
CA LYS A 1083 28.77 1.78 41.99
C LYS A 1083 27.49 1.61 42.81
N ILE A 1084 26.75 0.52 42.63
CA ILE A 1084 25.56 0.15 43.42
C ILE A 1084 26.00 -0.49 44.73
N ALA A 1085 26.94 -1.44 44.68
CA ALA A 1085 27.52 -2.11 45.84
C ALA A 1085 28.09 -1.09 46.84
N SER A 1086 28.93 -0.14 46.38
CA SER A 1086 29.53 0.88 47.25
C SER A 1086 28.50 1.82 47.90
N LYS A 1087 27.37 2.09 47.25
CA LYS A 1087 26.24 2.84 47.83
C LYS A 1087 25.37 2.03 48.80
N SER A 1088 25.41 0.70 48.71
CA SER A 1088 24.61 -0.20 49.55
C SER A 1088 25.26 -0.58 50.88
N VAL A 1089 26.53 -0.21 51.12
CA VAL A 1089 27.23 -0.47 52.39
C VAL A 1089 26.81 0.55 53.48
N SER A 1090 25.57 0.42 53.96
CA SER A 1090 25.21 0.88 55.31
C SER A 1090 24.08 0.03 55.90
N LYS A 1091 24.30 -0.45 57.13
CA LYS A 1091 23.36 -1.18 58.01
C LYS A 1091 22.79 -2.52 57.47
N HIS A 1092 23.30 -3.61 58.06
CA HIS A 1092 22.83 -5.01 58.00
C HIS A 1092 23.17 -5.79 56.72
N GLY A 1093 24.30 -6.51 56.75
CA GLY A 1093 24.79 -7.31 55.64
C GLY A 1093 24.06 -8.65 55.46
N LYS A 1094 23.26 -8.76 54.40
CA LYS A 1094 23.00 -10.01 53.69
C LYS A 1094 23.20 -9.79 52.20
N LEU A 1095 24.25 -10.41 51.64
CA LEU A 1095 24.48 -10.41 50.20
C LEU A 1095 23.47 -11.33 49.51
N LEU A 1096 22.59 -10.75 48.69
CA LEU A 1096 21.75 -11.47 47.74
C LEU A 1096 22.62 -12.01 46.56
N PRO A 1097 22.15 -13.03 45.82
CA PRO A 1097 23.03 -13.86 45.00
C PRO A 1097 23.75 -13.11 43.89
N ARG A 1098 25.02 -13.45 43.69
CA ARG A 1098 25.92 -12.86 42.70
C ARG A 1098 25.41 -13.13 41.27
N PHE A 1099 25.13 -12.07 40.51
CA PHE A 1099 24.95 -12.15 39.05
C PHE A 1099 26.29 -12.21 38.27
N SER A 1100 27.41 -12.45 38.96
CA SER A 1100 28.73 -12.61 38.34
C SER A 1100 29.05 -14.09 38.07
N LEU A 1101 28.70 -14.60 36.88
CA LEU A 1101 29.22 -15.88 36.38
C LEU A 1101 30.63 -15.77 35.76
N ILE A 1102 31.19 -14.55 35.71
CA ILE A 1102 32.59 -14.28 35.34
C ILE A 1102 33.20 -13.33 36.39
N GLN A 1103 33.95 -13.90 37.33
CA GLN A 1103 34.97 -13.20 38.09
C GLN A 1103 36.18 -14.11 38.27
N GLU A 1104 37.23 -13.86 37.49
CA GLU A 1104 38.59 -13.71 38.01
C GLU A 1104 39.47 -12.99 36.98
N ASN A 1105 40.70 -12.65 37.36
CA ASN A 1105 41.72 -12.00 36.51
C ASN A 1105 41.38 -10.60 35.94
N GLN A 1106 40.91 -9.67 36.78
CA GLN A 1106 41.25 -8.26 36.55
C GLN A 1106 42.69 -7.97 37.02
N LYS A 1107 43.62 -7.64 36.10
CA LYS A 1107 44.76 -6.75 36.38
C LYS A 1107 45.48 -6.29 35.11
N LYS A 1108 45.74 -4.97 35.06
CA LYS A 1108 46.41 -4.19 33.99
C LYS A 1108 45.66 -4.11 32.65
N SER A 1109 45.44 -2.88 32.21
CA SER A 1109 45.27 -2.53 30.80
C SER A 1109 46.64 -2.34 30.14
N PRO A 1110 46.85 -2.92 28.95
CA PRO A 1110 47.83 -2.42 27.97
C PRO A 1110 47.15 -1.98 26.66
N PRO A 1111 47.83 -1.21 25.80
CA PRO A 1111 47.31 -0.78 24.49
C PRO A 1111 47.33 -1.90 23.44
N TYR A 1112 46.83 -1.59 22.23
CA TYR A 1112 46.87 -2.41 21.00
C TYR A 1112 48.05 -3.41 20.91
N PRO A 1113 47.81 -4.73 21.07
CA PRO A 1113 48.81 -5.76 20.83
C PRO A 1113 48.67 -6.33 19.41
N THR A 1114 49.68 -6.16 18.57
CA THR A 1114 49.67 -6.62 17.16
C THR A 1114 49.87 -8.14 17.00
N SER A 1115 50.28 -8.84 18.05
CA SER A 1115 50.39 -10.30 18.12
C SER A 1115 50.45 -10.78 19.57
N LEU A 1116 49.96 -11.99 19.85
CA LEU A 1116 50.11 -12.70 21.12
C LEU A 1116 50.08 -14.22 20.86
N GLN A 1117 50.98 -14.95 21.52
CA GLN A 1117 51.02 -16.42 21.53
C GLN A 1117 50.47 -16.97 22.85
N MET A 1118 49.81 -18.13 22.82
CA MET A 1118 49.42 -18.85 24.04
C MET A 1118 50.55 -19.77 24.53
N ASN A 1119 50.64 -19.94 25.85
CA ASN A 1119 51.74 -20.63 26.51
C ASN A 1119 51.33 -22.01 27.04
N SER A 1120 52.30 -22.85 27.41
CA SER A 1120 52.09 -24.32 27.54
C SER A 1120 51.15 -24.79 28.65
N GLN A 1121 50.90 -24.00 29.70
CA GLN A 1121 50.12 -24.43 30.88
C GLN A 1121 48.60 -24.47 30.66
N GLU A 1122 48.07 -23.67 29.74
CA GLU A 1122 46.60 -23.53 29.54
C GLU A 1122 45.95 -24.76 28.88
N LYS A 1123 46.75 -25.65 28.27
CA LYS A 1123 46.27 -26.90 27.65
C LYS A 1123 45.70 -27.93 28.63
N SER A 1124 45.92 -27.76 29.94
CA SER A 1124 45.53 -28.74 30.97
C SER A 1124 44.03 -28.73 31.31
N PHE A 1125 43.37 -27.58 31.23
CA PHE A 1125 42.02 -27.38 31.80
C PHE A 1125 40.86 -27.89 30.93
N PHE A 1126 41.09 -28.19 29.65
CA PHE A 1126 40.02 -28.57 28.71
C PHE A 1126 39.68 -30.08 28.69
N ASN A 1127 40.42 -30.92 29.41
CA ASN A 1127 40.32 -32.39 29.29
C ASN A 1127 39.36 -33.06 30.28
N MET A 1128 38.57 -32.32 31.07
CA MET A 1128 37.61 -32.91 32.03
C MET A 1128 36.28 -32.15 32.13
N ARG A 1129 35.34 -32.49 31.23
CA ARG A 1129 33.95 -32.87 31.58
C ARG A 1129 33.15 -33.22 30.32
N SER A 1130 32.81 -34.51 30.21
CA SER A 1130 31.82 -35.03 29.30
C SER A 1130 30.78 -35.81 30.12
N ASP A 1131 29.67 -35.14 30.44
CA ASP A 1131 28.40 -35.66 30.94
C ASP A 1131 27.34 -34.57 30.73
#